data_AF-A0AAU9K583-F1
#
_entry.id   AF-A0AAU9K583-F1
#
_cell.length_a   1.000
_cell.length_b   1.000
_cell.length_c   1.000
_cell.angle_alpha   90.00
_cell.angle_beta   90.00
_cell.angle_gamma   90.00
#
_symmetry.space_group_name_H-M   'P 1'
#
loop_
_entity.id
_entity.type
_entity.pdbx_description
1 polymer ?
#
loop_
_entity_poly.entity_id
_entity_poly.type
_entity_poly.pdbx_seq_one_letter_code
_entity_poly.pdbx_strand_id
1 'polypeptide(L)'
;MSEEPIKDHVYWINEGNRRYEEEMLEEAVAHYNEAIKIKPDVALAYNNKSNALNSLGRYEEAIESCNEAIRIKPDYSEAFSTKGNALRDLGRKLEAIKCYNESIKFNPDYVTYCSKGNVLYDLVKYEEAIICYNEAILLKPNSASVYYNKGNALYNLGSKVEAIKCYDEAIKFEPNNYSAYFNKGNALSDLCRYEEALICCDKVLAFRQNNADAYFNKGNILDSLGRKIEAIDSYSKSIEIAPNYAAYCKKGNNLYELDKKLEAIDCYSKAIQLEPNNPIPYYNKGNALKDLCKYEEAIECYNKAINLKHGNANTYLNKGNALNSLDKKLEAIDCYSKAIQLEPNNPIPYYNKGNAFNDSCKYEEAIECYNKAIDLKDDNANAYLNKGNALSSLDRKLEAIDCYSKAIQLEPNNPIPYSSKGNALNFLCKYEEALECCNKAIELNPDYINAHCNKGFALSNLERKLEAIDCYDKTIKLEPNNPMSYYNKGYALDCLNKYEEALDCYNKAIALKHDYVSAYCNKGNILCELDRKLEAIECYDKIIELEPKNYDAYYNKGKTLNDLSRHEKAIECYNKAIEIKPDYSSAYCNKGYSLSHLGKKEEAIECYNKAISINPEDSGSYCNKAVSLYDLGKKQEAIENLTTAITIDPANPLYYCDRAKVFNSLNQEAEALQDFNIAYNLMKEVHINRRNKKLSNENIDWINKTLDQDRIELLKKLTTLQESAIEFKEEFEKLKDEVSENPDLKREIDEQYKIIKAQHSQIVERAVDCLNSNNNNESNSEIQNLTNDMNKFKISTEEEISYLRSLIQKVDQEKVNREEVEPYALKVCSEIERSPNVLKKYYEALYNRLHNSLKEAEIICNSGNLAIDTQNYKISAFSQALQLTPMIGSMLSNVFSKAAEVISAHYIKKHAVKLINTLGLNPDARENVIKRTAETSTLRNRIKICDVEHNPEVNLWINKGLIAKCKDFFMVNIEDNLYQSNHQILGCIDALKILYTIQHNEFAKDLSSEETVSILVLTSASYDFSKARTITEQKKKRSCACNAFLIKNLEYKHFLLNKPGLLKHLSISTNLPYYKVINYSIELEQLGHNVYELDIETLANLMISLE
;
A
#
# COMPACT_ATOMS: atom_id res chain seq x y z
N MET A 1 -112.66 51.56 22.21
CA MET A 1 -112.58 50.16 22.64
C MET A 1 -112.07 49.36 21.46
N SER A 2 -110.76 49.17 21.39
CA SER A 2 -110.14 48.24 20.44
C SER A 2 -110.31 46.83 21.02
N GLU A 3 -111.03 45.96 20.31
CA GLU A 3 -111.08 44.53 20.62
C GLU A 3 -109.65 43.97 20.50
N GLU A 4 -109.03 43.64 21.65
CA GLU A 4 -107.79 42.89 21.62
C GLU A 4 -108.07 41.51 21.00
N PRO A 5 -107.28 41.06 20.00
CA PRO A 5 -107.44 39.74 19.44
C PRO A 5 -107.25 38.69 20.54
N ILE A 6 -108.19 37.75 20.65
CA ILE A 6 -108.11 36.64 21.61
C ILE A 6 -106.80 35.90 21.37
N LYS A 7 -105.86 36.02 22.31
CA LYS A 7 -104.57 35.32 22.28
C LYS A 7 -104.80 33.85 22.63
N ASP A 8 -104.97 33.02 21.62
CA ASP A 8 -105.12 31.57 21.78
C ASP A 8 -103.75 30.85 21.93
N HIS A 9 -103.78 29.54 22.14
CA HIS A 9 -102.57 28.73 22.26
C HIS A 9 -101.68 28.77 21.01
N VAL A 10 -102.25 28.95 19.81
CA VAL A 10 -101.49 29.03 18.55
C VAL A 10 -100.71 30.33 18.47
N TYR A 11 -101.32 31.45 18.89
CA TYR A 11 -100.65 32.74 19.02
C TYR A 11 -99.40 32.63 19.91
N TRP A 12 -99.52 32.01 21.08
CA TRP A 12 -98.40 31.87 22.02
C TRP A 12 -97.31 30.91 21.55
N ILE A 13 -97.65 29.84 20.81
CA ILE A 13 -96.64 28.98 20.17
C ILE A 13 -95.86 29.76 19.10
N ASN A 14 -96.55 30.54 18.27
CA ASN A 14 -95.89 31.33 17.23
C ASN A 14 -95.01 32.45 17.81
N GLU A 15 -95.46 33.10 18.87
CA GLU A 15 -94.64 34.09 19.59
C GLU A 15 -93.43 33.43 20.26
N GLY A 16 -93.62 32.25 20.87
CA GLY A 16 -92.51 31.44 21.40
C GLY A 16 -91.50 31.05 20.33
N ASN A 17 -91.95 30.63 19.14
CA ASN A 17 -91.06 30.31 18.01
C ASN A 17 -90.28 31.55 17.57
N ARG A 18 -90.94 32.71 17.48
CA ARG A 18 -90.29 33.99 17.15
C ARG A 18 -89.21 34.36 18.17
N ARG A 19 -89.50 34.23 19.46
CA ARG A 19 -88.50 34.47 20.52
C ARG A 19 -87.37 33.47 20.52
N TYR A 20 -87.65 32.22 20.16
CA TYR A 20 -86.62 31.21 19.97
C TYR A 20 -85.69 31.57 18.80
N GLU A 21 -86.23 32.04 17.68
CA GLU A 21 -85.45 32.53 16.54
C GLU A 21 -84.65 33.81 16.86
N GLU A 22 -85.17 34.68 17.73
CA GLU A 22 -84.47 35.86 18.26
C GLU A 22 -83.41 35.51 19.34
N GLU A 23 -83.15 34.21 19.60
CA GLU A 23 -82.27 33.69 20.67
C GLU A 23 -82.67 34.11 22.11
N MET A 24 -83.88 34.61 22.29
CA MET A 24 -84.47 34.97 23.59
C MET A 24 -85.09 33.73 24.26
N LEU A 25 -84.24 32.75 24.59
CA LEU A 25 -84.67 31.39 24.93
C LEU A 25 -85.54 31.29 26.19
N GLU A 26 -85.27 32.06 27.24
CA GLU A 26 -86.10 32.05 28.47
C GLU A 26 -87.50 32.64 28.22
N GLU A 27 -87.59 33.69 27.38
CA GLU A 27 -88.88 34.26 26.97
C GLU A 27 -89.66 33.29 26.06
N ALA A 28 -88.95 32.57 25.18
CA ALA A 28 -89.56 31.50 24.39
C ALA A 28 -90.18 30.42 25.28
N VAL A 29 -89.45 29.94 26.30
CA VAL A 29 -89.97 28.97 27.29
C VAL A 29 -91.20 29.52 28.02
N ALA A 30 -91.19 30.80 28.42
CA ALA A 30 -92.33 31.44 29.06
C ALA A 30 -93.57 31.49 28.16
N HIS A 31 -93.40 31.83 26.88
CA HIS A 31 -94.51 31.85 25.91
C HIS A 31 -95.05 30.45 25.60
N TYR A 32 -94.19 29.43 25.51
CA TYR A 32 -94.67 28.05 25.39
C TYR A 32 -95.42 27.58 26.64
N ASN A 33 -95.01 28.01 27.86
CA ASN A 33 -95.76 27.72 29.08
C ASN A 33 -97.16 28.35 29.06
N GLU A 34 -97.32 29.58 28.57
CA GLU A 34 -98.65 30.20 28.42
C GLU A 34 -99.52 29.47 27.38
N ALA A 35 -98.92 28.99 26.28
CA ALA A 35 -99.63 28.14 25.33
C ALA A 35 -100.13 26.83 25.97
N ILE A 36 -99.27 26.16 26.75
CA ILE A 36 -99.59 24.92 27.48
C ILE A 36 -100.68 25.17 28.53
N LYS A 37 -100.66 26.32 29.21
CA LYS A 37 -101.67 26.69 30.21
C LYS A 37 -103.06 26.88 29.60
N ILE A 38 -103.14 27.48 28.42
CA ILE A 38 -104.40 27.67 27.69
C ILE A 38 -104.90 26.33 27.14
N LYS A 39 -104.00 25.49 26.62
CA LYS A 39 -104.34 24.20 26.05
C LYS A 39 -103.28 23.12 26.39
N PRO A 40 -103.50 22.31 27.44
CA PRO A 40 -102.52 21.34 27.92
C PRO A 40 -102.30 20.10 27.03
N ASP A 41 -103.14 19.84 26.04
CA ASP A 41 -103.08 18.66 25.16
C ASP A 41 -102.37 18.95 23.82
N VAL A 42 -101.47 19.95 23.78
CA VAL A 42 -100.73 20.34 22.57
C VAL A 42 -99.28 19.86 22.63
N ALA A 43 -99.02 18.67 22.08
CA ALA A 43 -97.68 18.08 22.06
C ALA A 43 -96.59 18.99 21.45
N LEU A 44 -96.95 19.76 20.42
CA LEU A 44 -96.04 20.72 19.75
C LEU A 44 -95.48 21.78 20.72
N ALA A 45 -96.32 22.31 21.61
CA ALA A 45 -95.89 23.34 22.57
C ALA A 45 -94.87 22.78 23.57
N TYR A 46 -95.08 21.54 24.03
CA TYR A 46 -94.12 20.83 24.90
C TYR A 46 -92.81 20.52 24.20
N ASN A 47 -92.83 20.08 22.93
CA ASN A 47 -91.61 19.82 22.16
C ASN A 47 -90.82 21.10 21.86
N ASN A 48 -91.49 22.19 21.48
CA ASN A 48 -90.83 23.47 21.22
C ASN A 48 -90.24 24.07 22.51
N LYS A 49 -90.94 23.91 23.65
CA LYS A 49 -90.40 24.19 24.98
C LYS A 49 -89.14 23.36 25.26
N SER A 50 -89.15 22.05 24.99
CA SER A 50 -87.98 21.19 25.18
C SER A 50 -86.79 21.62 24.34
N ASN A 51 -87.01 22.03 23.09
CA ASN A 51 -85.93 22.56 22.24
C ASN A 51 -85.32 23.83 22.84
N ALA A 52 -86.13 24.76 23.34
CA ALA A 52 -85.66 25.96 24.03
C ALA A 52 -84.88 25.62 25.32
N LEU A 53 -85.36 24.67 26.11
CA LEU A 53 -84.69 24.20 27.34
C LEU A 53 -83.35 23.50 27.05
N ASN A 54 -83.28 22.71 25.98
CA ASN A 54 -82.02 22.10 25.52
C ASN A 54 -80.98 23.16 25.17
N SER A 55 -81.39 24.18 24.41
CA SER A 55 -80.50 25.30 24.05
C SER A 55 -80.05 26.12 25.27
N LEU A 56 -80.85 26.15 26.35
CA LEU A 56 -80.49 26.75 27.65
C LEU A 56 -79.60 25.86 28.53
N GLY A 57 -79.37 24.60 28.15
CA GLY A 57 -78.63 23.63 28.98
C GLY A 57 -79.44 23.02 30.13
N ARG A 58 -80.77 23.24 30.17
CA ARG A 58 -81.68 22.69 31.20
C ARG A 58 -82.22 21.33 30.75
N TYR A 59 -81.32 20.35 30.65
CA TYR A 59 -81.58 19.07 29.98
C TYR A 59 -82.62 18.19 30.68
N GLU A 60 -82.63 18.13 32.02
CA GLU A 60 -83.63 17.35 32.76
C GLU A 60 -85.06 17.87 32.53
N GLU A 61 -85.25 19.19 32.57
CA GLU A 61 -86.55 19.82 32.31
C GLU A 61 -86.98 19.67 30.84
N ALA A 62 -86.03 19.65 29.91
CA ALA A 62 -86.29 19.34 28.51
C ALA A 62 -86.75 17.89 28.33
N ILE A 63 -86.16 16.94 29.05
CA ILE A 63 -86.58 15.53 29.02
C ILE A 63 -88.00 15.36 29.58
N GLU A 64 -88.32 16.05 30.68
CA GLU A 64 -89.68 16.05 31.25
C GLU A 64 -90.70 16.61 30.26
N SER A 65 -90.39 17.76 29.65
CA SER A 65 -91.23 18.38 28.64
C SER A 65 -91.40 17.47 27.41
N CYS A 66 -90.36 16.74 27.00
CA CYS A 66 -90.46 15.73 25.93
C CYS A 66 -91.32 14.53 26.33
N ASN A 67 -91.22 14.05 27.58
CA ASN A 67 -92.05 12.94 28.07
C ASN A 67 -93.53 13.31 28.03
N GLU A 68 -93.88 14.55 28.37
CA GLU A 68 -95.25 15.06 28.24
C GLU A 68 -95.69 15.16 26.78
N ALA A 69 -94.83 15.64 25.87
CA ALA A 69 -95.12 15.65 24.43
C ALA A 69 -95.39 14.23 23.89
N ILE A 70 -94.58 13.24 24.30
CA ILE A 70 -94.73 11.82 23.93
C ILE A 70 -95.97 11.20 24.59
N ARG A 71 -96.33 11.59 25.82
CA ARG A 71 -97.55 11.12 26.49
C ARG A 71 -98.81 11.57 25.74
N ILE A 72 -98.83 12.81 25.25
CA ILE A 72 -99.94 13.38 24.48
C ILE A 72 -99.98 12.77 23.08
N LYS A 73 -98.81 12.63 22.43
CA LYS A 73 -98.68 12.05 21.08
C LYS A 73 -97.58 10.96 21.07
N PRO A 74 -97.96 9.67 21.25
CA PRO A 74 -97.00 8.57 21.37
C PRO A 74 -96.14 8.29 20.13
N ASP A 75 -96.56 8.74 18.94
CA ASP A 75 -95.84 8.61 17.67
C ASP A 75 -95.09 9.90 17.27
N TYR A 76 -94.83 10.80 18.24
CA TYR A 76 -94.21 12.09 17.96
C TYR A 76 -92.68 11.99 17.81
N SER A 77 -92.24 11.73 16.57
CA SER A 77 -90.83 11.56 16.22
C SER A 77 -89.94 12.70 16.72
N GLU A 78 -90.33 13.96 16.50
CA GLU A 78 -89.52 15.13 16.86
C GLU A 78 -89.25 15.18 18.38
N ALA A 79 -90.24 14.82 19.21
CA ALA A 79 -90.06 14.77 20.67
C ALA A 79 -89.09 13.67 21.11
N PHE A 80 -89.07 12.52 20.44
CA PHE A 80 -88.05 11.48 20.69
C PHE A 80 -86.65 11.94 20.27
N SER A 81 -86.52 12.65 19.14
CA SER A 81 -85.23 13.21 18.68
C SER A 81 -84.71 14.29 19.64
N THR A 82 -85.57 15.23 20.04
CA THR A 82 -85.25 16.29 21.00
C THR A 82 -84.89 15.72 22.38
N LYS A 83 -85.59 14.68 22.84
CA LYS A 83 -85.24 13.93 24.06
C LYS A 83 -83.88 13.24 23.93
N GLY A 84 -83.58 12.67 22.77
CA GLY A 84 -82.29 12.04 22.49
C GLY A 84 -81.13 13.04 22.56
N ASN A 85 -81.32 14.25 22.03
CA ASN A 85 -80.32 15.34 22.10
C ASN A 85 -80.06 15.74 23.57
N ALA A 86 -81.12 15.94 24.35
CA ALA A 86 -81.00 16.25 25.79
C ALA A 86 -80.21 15.17 26.56
N LEU A 87 -80.53 13.90 26.30
CA LEU A 87 -79.86 12.76 26.93
C LEU A 87 -78.39 12.63 26.51
N ARG A 88 -78.07 12.95 25.24
CA ARG A 88 -76.68 12.99 24.76
C ARG A 88 -75.88 14.03 25.54
N ASP A 89 -76.41 15.24 25.64
CA ASP A 89 -75.70 16.36 26.26
C ASP A 89 -75.55 16.17 27.78
N LEU A 90 -76.47 15.42 28.41
CA LEU A 90 -76.35 14.94 29.79
C LEU A 90 -75.38 13.74 29.96
N GLY A 91 -74.80 13.21 28.87
CA GLY A 91 -73.88 12.06 28.89
C GLY A 91 -74.55 10.68 28.95
N ARG A 92 -75.89 10.59 28.94
CA ARG A 92 -76.68 9.34 28.94
C ARG A 92 -76.80 8.75 27.52
N LYS A 93 -75.65 8.46 26.91
CA LYS A 93 -75.50 8.10 25.49
C LYS A 93 -76.30 6.87 25.04
N LEU A 94 -76.39 5.81 25.85
CA LEU A 94 -77.14 4.60 25.49
C LEU A 94 -78.66 4.84 25.46
N GLU A 95 -79.16 5.69 26.36
CA GLU A 95 -80.58 6.07 26.38
C GLU A 95 -80.92 7.03 25.24
N ALA A 96 -79.98 7.93 24.88
CA ALA A 96 -80.09 8.76 23.69
C ALA A 96 -80.26 7.91 22.42
N ILE A 97 -79.44 6.86 22.25
CA ILE A 97 -79.57 5.92 21.12
C ILE A 97 -80.94 5.25 21.07
N LYS A 98 -81.48 4.82 22.23
CA LYS A 98 -82.84 4.26 22.30
C LYS A 98 -83.89 5.27 21.84
N CYS A 99 -83.80 6.52 22.30
CA CYS A 99 -84.73 7.58 21.86
C CYS A 99 -84.61 7.87 20.36
N TYR A 100 -83.38 7.91 19.82
CA TYR A 100 -83.19 8.09 18.38
C TYR A 100 -83.74 6.92 17.56
N ASN A 101 -83.63 5.67 18.04
CA ASN A 101 -84.23 4.52 17.37
C ASN A 101 -85.76 4.61 17.31
N GLU A 102 -86.40 5.03 18.40
CA GLU A 102 -87.86 5.26 18.41
C GLU A 102 -88.24 6.42 17.50
N SER A 103 -87.50 7.53 17.48
CA SER A 103 -87.71 8.62 16.52
C SER A 103 -87.65 8.12 15.07
N ILE A 104 -86.56 7.45 14.69
CA ILE A 104 -86.34 6.90 13.34
C ILE A 104 -87.46 5.92 12.94
N LYS A 105 -88.00 5.14 13.88
CA LYS A 105 -89.10 4.20 13.63
C LYS A 105 -90.39 4.92 13.22
N PHE A 106 -90.66 6.10 13.79
CA PHE A 106 -91.87 6.88 13.48
C PHE A 106 -91.69 7.78 12.26
N ASN A 107 -90.56 8.50 12.16
CA ASN A 107 -90.22 9.31 11.01
C ASN A 107 -88.70 9.30 10.77
N PRO A 108 -88.20 8.55 9.77
CA PRO A 108 -86.79 8.58 9.40
C PRO A 108 -86.37 9.96 8.88
N ASP A 109 -85.54 10.69 9.63
CA ASP A 109 -84.97 11.97 9.21
C ASP A 109 -83.43 11.95 9.22
N TYR A 110 -82.81 12.79 8.39
CA TYR A 110 -81.34 12.80 8.30
C TYR A 110 -80.68 13.35 9.58
N VAL A 111 -81.37 14.25 10.31
CA VAL A 111 -80.84 14.90 11.51
C VAL A 111 -80.71 13.91 12.65
N THR A 112 -81.72 13.06 12.88
CA THR A 112 -81.71 12.03 13.92
C THR A 112 -80.70 10.93 13.58
N TYR A 113 -80.60 10.50 12.31
CA TYR A 113 -79.54 9.56 11.90
C TYR A 113 -78.14 10.14 12.12
N CYS A 114 -77.92 11.42 11.78
CA CYS A 114 -76.65 12.10 12.04
C CYS A 114 -76.35 12.23 13.54
N SER A 115 -77.32 12.68 14.35
CA SER A 115 -77.18 12.78 15.81
C SER A 115 -76.90 11.43 16.46
N LYS A 116 -77.59 10.36 16.04
CA LYS A 116 -77.31 8.98 16.47
C LYS A 116 -75.90 8.55 16.06
N GLY A 117 -75.50 8.83 14.82
CA GLY A 117 -74.14 8.57 14.32
C GLY A 117 -73.06 9.24 15.15
N ASN A 118 -73.26 10.50 15.54
CA ASN A 118 -72.31 11.24 16.39
C ASN A 118 -72.19 10.59 17.77
N VAL A 119 -73.30 10.16 18.39
CA VAL A 119 -73.25 9.45 19.68
C VAL A 119 -72.54 8.10 19.56
N LEU A 120 -72.74 7.37 18.47
CA LEU A 120 -72.04 6.11 18.20
C LEU A 120 -70.53 6.35 17.97
N TYR A 121 -70.17 7.41 17.26
CA TYR A 121 -68.79 7.84 17.08
C TYR A 121 -68.12 8.14 18.43
N ASP A 122 -68.79 8.87 19.32
CA ASP A 122 -68.28 9.15 20.67
C ASP A 122 -68.16 7.91 21.57
N LEU A 123 -68.86 6.83 21.23
CA LEU A 123 -68.75 5.52 21.87
C LEU A 123 -67.71 4.62 21.18
N VAL A 124 -66.91 5.15 20.24
CA VAL A 124 -65.89 4.41 19.47
C VAL A 124 -66.50 3.30 18.59
N LYS A 125 -67.81 3.36 18.32
CA LYS A 125 -68.55 2.42 17.45
C LYS A 125 -68.58 2.94 16.01
N TYR A 126 -67.41 3.04 15.39
CA TYR A 126 -67.26 3.72 14.09
C TYR A 126 -68.04 3.05 12.95
N GLU A 127 -68.08 1.72 12.90
CA GLU A 127 -68.84 0.99 11.86
C GLU A 127 -70.34 1.27 11.94
N GLU A 128 -70.93 1.20 13.15
CA GLU A 128 -72.34 1.51 13.38
C GLU A 128 -72.63 2.99 13.08
N ALA A 129 -71.70 3.90 13.40
CA ALA A 129 -71.81 5.31 13.08
C ALA A 129 -71.82 5.56 11.55
N ILE A 130 -70.95 4.87 10.80
CA ILE A 130 -70.89 4.96 9.33
C ILE A 130 -72.20 4.50 8.69
N ILE A 131 -72.82 3.43 9.21
CA ILE A 131 -74.15 2.99 8.76
C ILE A 131 -75.17 4.11 8.96
N CYS A 132 -75.21 4.73 10.15
CA CYS A 132 -76.12 5.84 10.43
C CYS A 132 -75.86 7.04 9.51
N TYR A 133 -74.60 7.38 9.21
CA TYR A 133 -74.28 8.46 8.28
C TYR A 133 -74.64 8.12 6.82
N ASN A 134 -74.52 6.85 6.40
CA ASN A 134 -74.97 6.43 5.06
C ASN A 134 -76.49 6.64 4.90
N GLU A 135 -77.28 6.24 5.90
CA GLU A 135 -78.73 6.50 5.92
C GLU A 135 -79.05 8.00 5.91
N ALA A 136 -78.32 8.80 6.69
CA ALA A 136 -78.47 10.26 6.65
C ALA A 136 -78.14 10.87 5.27
N ILE A 137 -77.12 10.35 4.56
CA ILE A 137 -76.76 10.79 3.21
C ILE A 137 -77.84 10.41 2.19
N LEU A 138 -78.46 9.23 2.31
CA LEU A 138 -79.56 8.83 1.43
C LEU A 138 -80.76 9.80 1.54
N LEU A 139 -81.05 10.26 2.76
CA LEU A 139 -82.13 11.22 3.03
C LEU A 139 -81.77 12.66 2.63
N LYS A 140 -80.51 13.07 2.79
CA LYS A 140 -80.02 14.40 2.39
C LYS A 140 -78.64 14.31 1.72
N PRO A 141 -78.58 14.12 0.38
CA PRO A 141 -77.33 13.87 -0.33
C PRO A 141 -76.32 15.02 -0.38
N ASN A 142 -76.71 16.25 0.01
CA ASN A 142 -75.89 17.46 -0.09
C ASN A 142 -75.48 18.03 1.29
N SER A 143 -75.45 17.20 2.34
CA SER A 143 -75.10 17.65 3.69
C SER A 143 -73.60 17.53 3.98
N ALA A 144 -72.88 18.66 3.91
CA ALA A 144 -71.44 18.72 4.20
C ALA A 144 -71.07 18.15 5.58
N SER A 145 -71.85 18.46 6.61
CA SER A 145 -71.60 17.99 7.99
C SER A 145 -71.67 16.47 8.13
N VAL A 146 -72.60 15.81 7.43
CA VAL A 146 -72.73 14.35 7.46
C VAL A 146 -71.55 13.68 6.75
N TYR A 147 -71.13 14.18 5.60
CA TYR A 147 -69.92 13.68 4.92
C TYR A 147 -68.65 13.90 5.75
N TYR A 148 -68.51 15.05 6.40
CA TYR A 148 -67.39 15.34 7.31
C TYR A 148 -67.36 14.36 8.50
N ASN A 149 -68.50 14.15 9.18
CA ASN A 149 -68.59 13.23 10.32
C ASN A 149 -68.35 11.77 9.89
N LYS A 150 -68.87 11.36 8.73
CA LYS A 150 -68.55 10.05 8.13
C LYS A 150 -67.07 9.92 7.81
N GLY A 151 -66.44 10.97 7.27
CA GLY A 151 -65.01 11.02 7.01
C GLY A 151 -64.18 10.82 8.27
N ASN A 152 -64.54 11.47 9.38
CA ASN A 152 -63.88 11.29 10.67
C ASN A 152 -64.02 9.86 11.20
N ALA A 153 -65.22 9.27 11.10
CA ALA A 153 -65.43 7.87 11.49
C ALA A 153 -64.58 6.90 10.65
N LEU A 154 -64.52 7.10 9.34
CA LEU A 154 -63.68 6.31 8.42
C LEU A 154 -62.18 6.48 8.70
N TYR A 155 -61.74 7.71 9.01
CA TYR A 155 -60.35 7.99 9.35
C TYR A 155 -59.91 7.22 10.60
N ASN A 156 -60.73 7.25 11.67
CA ASN A 156 -60.44 6.51 12.91
C ASN A 156 -60.55 4.99 12.74
N LEU A 157 -61.36 4.52 11.79
CA LEU A 157 -61.42 3.11 11.41
C LEU A 157 -60.19 2.65 10.59
N GLY A 158 -59.35 3.60 10.12
CA GLY A 158 -58.17 3.32 9.31
C GLY A 158 -58.43 3.36 7.79
N SER A 159 -59.66 3.55 7.35
CA SER A 159 -60.07 3.70 5.94
C SER A 159 -59.79 5.11 5.42
N LYS A 160 -58.50 5.49 5.38
CA LYS A 160 -58.05 6.87 5.10
C LYS A 160 -58.38 7.33 3.67
N VAL A 161 -58.39 6.43 2.69
CA VAL A 161 -58.73 6.76 1.30
C VAL A 161 -60.21 7.12 1.16
N GLU A 162 -61.10 6.35 1.79
CA GLU A 162 -62.53 6.60 1.83
C GLU A 162 -62.86 7.85 2.66
N ALA A 163 -62.11 8.09 3.73
CA ALA A 163 -62.21 9.32 4.51
C ALA A 163 -61.92 10.56 3.65
N ILE A 164 -60.85 10.53 2.84
CA ILE A 164 -60.51 11.62 1.92
C ILE A 164 -61.65 11.89 0.93
N LYS A 165 -62.25 10.84 0.34
CA LYS A 165 -63.42 11.00 -0.55
C LYS A 165 -64.60 11.67 0.16
N CYS A 166 -64.84 11.32 1.43
CA CYS A 166 -65.90 11.96 2.21
C CYS A 166 -65.57 13.42 2.52
N TYR A 167 -64.31 13.75 2.84
CA TYR A 167 -63.88 15.13 3.01
C TYR A 167 -63.98 15.95 1.71
N ASP A 168 -63.68 15.34 0.56
CA ASP A 168 -63.84 15.98 -0.76
C ASP A 168 -65.30 16.34 -1.04
N GLU A 169 -66.24 15.43 -0.78
CA GLU A 169 -67.68 15.74 -0.90
C GLU A 169 -68.11 16.80 0.12
N ALA A 170 -67.60 16.77 1.36
CA ALA A 170 -67.89 17.82 2.34
C ALA A 170 -67.42 19.21 1.87
N ILE A 171 -66.19 19.29 1.33
CA ILE A 171 -65.60 20.52 0.76
C ILE A 171 -66.37 20.99 -0.48
N LYS A 172 -66.86 20.08 -1.32
CA LYS A 172 -67.64 20.40 -2.50
C LYS A 172 -68.97 21.08 -2.15
N PHE A 173 -69.62 20.65 -1.07
CA PHE A 173 -70.86 21.27 -0.59
C PHE A 173 -70.60 22.54 0.25
N GLU A 174 -69.49 22.59 0.98
CA GLU A 174 -69.10 23.73 1.81
C GLU A 174 -67.60 24.09 1.58
N PRO A 175 -67.29 24.92 0.57
CA PRO A 175 -65.90 25.19 0.16
C PRO A 175 -65.04 25.93 1.19
N ASN A 176 -65.64 26.53 2.23
CA ASN A 176 -64.97 27.22 3.33
C ASN A 176 -64.83 26.35 4.60
N ASN A 177 -65.16 25.06 4.53
CA ASN A 177 -65.05 24.13 5.66
C ASN A 177 -63.58 23.79 5.96
N TYR A 178 -62.92 24.65 6.74
CA TYR A 178 -61.51 24.49 7.11
C TYR A 178 -61.24 23.19 7.89
N SER A 179 -62.20 22.70 8.70
CA SER A 179 -62.06 21.45 9.44
C SER A 179 -61.95 20.24 8.51
N ALA A 180 -62.72 20.22 7.42
CA ALA A 180 -62.61 19.21 6.38
C ALA A 180 -61.26 19.25 5.66
N TYR A 181 -60.75 20.44 5.29
CA TYR A 181 -59.39 20.58 4.73
C TYR A 181 -58.31 20.10 5.71
N PHE A 182 -58.42 20.45 7.00
CA PHE A 182 -57.46 20.06 8.02
C PHE A 182 -57.39 18.53 8.18
N ASN A 183 -58.53 17.87 8.37
CA ASN A 183 -58.57 16.41 8.53
C ASN A 183 -58.22 15.67 7.23
N LYS A 184 -58.58 16.22 6.06
CA LYS A 184 -58.12 15.72 4.76
C LYS A 184 -56.59 15.80 4.65
N GLY A 185 -55.99 16.91 5.06
CA GLY A 185 -54.53 17.08 5.09
C GLY A 185 -53.84 16.04 5.97
N ASN A 186 -54.38 15.77 7.17
CA ASN A 186 -53.85 14.73 8.06
C ASN A 186 -53.96 13.33 7.43
N ALA A 187 -55.11 13.00 6.85
CA ALA A 187 -55.32 11.72 6.15
C ALA A 187 -54.39 11.55 4.94
N LEU A 188 -54.12 12.62 4.19
CA LEU A 188 -53.17 12.60 3.08
C LEU A 188 -51.72 12.44 3.56
N SER A 189 -51.34 13.15 4.64
CA SER A 189 -50.01 13.03 5.25
C SER A 189 -49.74 11.60 5.71
N ASP A 190 -50.73 10.97 6.34
CA ASP A 190 -50.66 9.58 6.79
C ASP A 190 -50.53 8.57 5.64
N LEU A 191 -50.98 8.92 4.44
CA LEU A 191 -50.83 8.13 3.21
C LEU A 191 -49.56 8.52 2.43
N CYS A 192 -48.67 9.33 3.02
CA CYS A 192 -47.47 9.88 2.40
C CYS A 192 -47.73 10.72 1.14
N ARG A 193 -48.94 11.25 0.95
CA ARG A 193 -49.31 12.16 -0.15
C ARG A 193 -49.04 13.62 0.26
N TYR A 194 -47.78 13.90 0.51
CA TYR A 194 -47.34 15.13 1.20
C TYR A 194 -47.64 16.42 0.43
N GLU A 195 -47.49 16.45 -0.89
CA GLU A 195 -47.77 17.67 -1.68
C GLU A 195 -49.26 18.06 -1.64
N GLU A 196 -50.16 17.08 -1.71
CA GLU A 196 -51.60 17.33 -1.60
C GLU A 196 -52.00 17.73 -0.17
N ALA A 197 -51.34 17.15 0.83
CA ALA A 197 -51.52 17.53 2.23
C ALA A 197 -51.07 18.98 2.48
N LEU A 198 -49.97 19.42 1.85
CA LEU A 198 -49.45 20.78 1.94
C LEU A 198 -50.46 21.80 1.39
N ILE A 199 -51.06 21.50 0.24
CA ILE A 199 -52.14 22.32 -0.35
C ILE A 199 -53.31 22.46 0.62
N CYS A 200 -53.69 21.36 1.30
CA CYS A 200 -54.77 21.39 2.29
C CYS A 200 -54.41 22.29 3.48
N CYS A 201 -53.17 22.22 4.00
CA CYS A 201 -52.69 23.10 5.06
C CYS A 201 -52.71 24.58 4.64
N ASP A 202 -52.26 24.90 3.41
CA ASP A 202 -52.30 26.27 2.89
C ASP A 202 -53.73 26.81 2.77
N LYS A 203 -54.68 25.95 2.39
CA LYS A 203 -56.12 26.31 2.40
C LYS A 203 -56.62 26.59 3.82
N VAL A 204 -56.27 25.77 4.80
CA VAL A 204 -56.63 26.03 6.22
C VAL A 204 -56.08 27.37 6.69
N LEU A 205 -54.81 27.66 6.39
CA LEU A 205 -54.15 28.91 6.77
C LEU A 205 -54.71 30.14 6.03
N ALA A 206 -55.23 29.96 4.81
CA ALA A 206 -55.93 31.02 4.09
C ALA A 206 -57.26 31.41 4.79
N PHE A 207 -57.98 30.46 5.38
CA PHE A 207 -59.20 30.73 6.15
C PHE A 207 -58.92 31.19 7.58
N ARG A 208 -57.90 30.61 8.22
CA ARG A 208 -57.52 30.87 9.62
C ARG A 208 -56.02 31.08 9.72
N GLN A 209 -55.60 32.34 9.61
CA GLN A 209 -54.18 32.71 9.64
C GLN A 209 -53.49 32.40 10.97
N ASN A 210 -54.21 32.44 12.10
CA ASN A 210 -53.69 32.16 13.43
C ASN A 210 -54.03 30.74 13.91
N ASN A 211 -53.69 29.72 13.11
CA ASN A 211 -53.89 28.32 13.47
C ASN A 211 -52.55 27.61 13.72
N ALA A 212 -52.20 27.42 15.00
CA ALA A 212 -50.93 26.80 15.40
C ALA A 212 -50.78 25.34 14.93
N ASP A 213 -51.88 24.56 14.96
CA ASP A 213 -51.87 23.15 14.55
C ASP A 213 -51.68 23.01 13.04
N ALA A 214 -52.29 23.90 12.25
CA ALA A 214 -52.10 23.92 10.80
C ALA A 214 -50.65 24.24 10.42
N TYR A 215 -50.01 25.20 11.09
CA TYR A 215 -48.58 25.47 10.90
C TYR A 215 -47.69 24.32 11.38
N PHE A 216 -48.02 23.66 12.49
CA PHE A 216 -47.29 22.50 12.99
C PHE A 216 -47.37 21.32 12.00
N ASN A 217 -48.57 21.00 11.50
CA ASN A 217 -48.78 19.93 10.52
C ASN A 217 -48.09 20.27 9.19
N LYS A 218 -48.18 21.53 8.74
CA LYS A 218 -47.40 22.02 7.59
C LYS A 218 -45.90 21.80 7.79
N GLY A 219 -45.37 22.09 8.99
CA GLY A 219 -43.98 21.79 9.34
C GLY A 219 -43.65 20.30 9.25
N ASN A 220 -44.48 19.42 9.80
CA ASN A 220 -44.28 17.95 9.74
C ASN A 220 -44.27 17.42 8.30
N ILE A 221 -45.16 17.94 7.45
CA ILE A 221 -45.24 17.57 6.03
C ILE A 221 -44.00 18.05 5.28
N LEU A 222 -43.56 19.30 5.50
CA LEU A 222 -42.36 19.87 4.87
C LEU A 222 -41.08 19.14 5.30
N ASP A 223 -40.98 18.76 6.57
CA ASP A 223 -39.90 17.92 7.10
C ASP A 223 -39.85 16.56 6.38
N SER A 224 -41.02 15.92 6.21
CA SER A 224 -41.15 14.66 5.48
C SER A 224 -40.80 14.77 3.99
N LEU A 225 -40.94 15.96 3.39
CA LEU A 225 -40.49 16.29 2.04
C LEU A 225 -39.00 16.67 1.95
N GLY A 226 -38.29 16.74 3.08
CA GLY A 226 -36.90 17.19 3.16
C GLY A 226 -36.72 18.71 3.03
N ARG A 227 -37.80 19.50 3.02
CA ARG A 227 -37.80 20.97 2.94
C ARG A 227 -37.58 21.59 4.32
N LYS A 228 -36.43 21.29 4.93
CA LYS A 228 -36.13 21.57 6.35
C LYS A 228 -36.22 23.05 6.74
N ILE A 229 -35.77 23.97 5.88
CA ILE A 229 -35.80 25.41 6.17
C ILE A 229 -37.25 25.90 6.28
N GLU A 230 -38.10 25.53 5.33
CA GLU A 230 -39.52 25.91 5.36
C GLU A 230 -40.29 25.21 6.49
N ALA A 231 -39.87 23.98 6.85
CA ALA A 231 -40.37 23.30 8.03
C ALA A 231 -40.05 24.08 9.31
N ILE A 232 -38.80 24.54 9.47
CA ILE A 232 -38.38 25.40 10.59
C ILE A 232 -39.19 26.68 10.65
N ASP A 233 -39.44 27.35 9.52
CA ASP A 233 -40.27 28.56 9.47
C ASP A 233 -41.72 28.27 9.90
N SER A 234 -42.28 27.15 9.44
CA SER A 234 -43.64 26.73 9.80
C SER A 234 -43.75 26.38 11.28
N TYR A 235 -42.78 25.64 11.83
CA TYR A 235 -42.71 25.39 13.27
C TYR A 235 -42.53 26.67 14.08
N SER A 236 -41.74 27.63 13.59
CA SER A 236 -41.52 28.92 14.25
C SER A 236 -42.83 29.71 14.37
N LYS A 237 -43.62 29.77 13.29
CA LYS A 237 -44.95 30.40 13.30
C LYS A 237 -45.92 29.67 14.23
N SER A 238 -45.90 28.34 14.26
CA SER A 238 -46.71 27.56 15.20
C SER A 238 -46.35 27.90 16.66
N ILE A 239 -45.06 27.97 16.98
CA ILE A 239 -44.54 28.35 18.30
C ILE A 239 -44.92 29.78 18.69
N GLU A 240 -44.86 30.73 17.75
CA GLU A 240 -45.25 32.13 17.98
C GLU A 240 -46.74 32.27 18.36
N ILE A 241 -47.60 31.46 17.75
CA ILE A 241 -49.04 31.46 18.03
C ILE A 241 -49.34 30.72 19.34
N ALA A 242 -48.80 29.51 19.50
CA ALA A 242 -49.02 28.67 20.67
C ALA A 242 -47.76 27.85 20.98
N PRO A 243 -46.93 28.31 21.95
CA PRO A 243 -45.73 27.58 22.36
C PRO A 243 -46.08 26.17 22.87
N ASN A 244 -45.49 25.14 22.25
CA ASN A 244 -45.63 23.77 22.70
C ASN A 244 -44.30 23.01 22.55
N TYR A 245 -44.08 22.00 23.39
CA TYR A 245 -42.81 21.28 23.42
C TYR A 245 -42.51 20.55 22.10
N ALA A 246 -43.54 19.97 21.46
CA ALA A 246 -43.40 19.15 20.26
C ALA A 246 -42.86 19.96 19.08
N ALA A 247 -43.37 21.18 18.88
CA ALA A 247 -42.89 22.12 17.87
C ALA A 247 -41.46 22.56 18.12
N TYR A 248 -41.08 22.87 19.38
CA TYR A 248 -39.69 23.16 19.73
C TYR A 248 -38.76 21.97 19.47
N CYS A 249 -39.17 20.74 19.80
CA CYS A 249 -38.39 19.53 19.51
C CYS A 249 -38.23 19.30 18.01
N LYS A 250 -39.30 19.38 17.23
CA LYS A 250 -39.26 19.18 15.77
C LYS A 250 -38.41 20.24 15.07
N LYS A 251 -38.55 21.52 15.47
CA LYS A 251 -37.67 22.60 15.02
C LYS A 251 -36.21 22.33 15.40
N GLY A 252 -35.95 21.91 16.64
CA GLY A 252 -34.61 21.57 17.12
C GLY A 252 -33.97 20.44 16.33
N ASN A 253 -34.71 19.38 16.02
CA ASN A 253 -34.22 18.25 15.21
C ASN A 253 -33.80 18.71 13.80
N ASN A 254 -34.65 19.51 13.13
CA ASN A 254 -34.35 20.06 11.81
C ASN A 254 -33.12 20.98 11.84
N LEU A 255 -32.97 21.79 12.89
CA LEU A 255 -31.79 22.64 13.09
C LEU A 255 -30.51 21.82 13.33
N TYR A 256 -30.61 20.75 14.14
CA TYR A 256 -29.50 19.84 14.41
C TYR A 256 -29.01 19.16 13.13
N GLU A 257 -29.92 18.71 12.27
CA GLU A 257 -29.57 18.11 10.98
C GLU A 257 -28.99 19.10 9.96
N LEU A 258 -29.26 20.40 10.11
CA LEU A 258 -28.61 21.47 9.34
C LEU A 258 -27.28 21.93 9.96
N ASP A 259 -26.73 21.16 10.91
CA ASP A 259 -25.51 21.44 11.69
C ASP A 259 -25.58 22.73 12.53
N LYS A 260 -26.79 23.28 12.74
CA LYS A 260 -27.04 24.43 13.64
C LYS A 260 -27.25 23.97 15.08
N LYS A 261 -26.25 23.30 15.63
CA LYS A 261 -26.33 22.59 16.93
C LYS A 261 -26.64 23.51 18.11
N LEU A 262 -26.13 24.75 18.13
CA LEU A 262 -26.41 25.71 19.20
C LEU A 262 -27.88 26.15 19.24
N GLU A 263 -28.44 26.53 18.09
CA GLU A 263 -29.86 26.89 17.98
C GLU A 263 -30.78 25.70 18.31
N ALA A 264 -30.36 24.48 17.96
CA ALA A 264 -31.06 23.26 18.33
C ALA A 264 -31.09 23.06 19.85
N ILE A 265 -29.96 23.27 20.54
CA ILE A 265 -29.86 23.19 22.00
C ILE A 265 -30.80 24.20 22.68
N ASP A 266 -30.92 25.42 22.14
CA ASP A 266 -31.86 26.42 22.66
C ASP A 266 -33.31 25.96 22.50
N CYS A 267 -33.66 25.39 21.34
CA CYS A 267 -34.99 24.83 21.11
C CYS A 267 -35.29 23.68 22.07
N TYR A 268 -34.36 22.73 22.27
CA TYR A 268 -34.54 21.65 23.22
C TYR A 268 -34.64 22.16 24.66
N SER A 269 -33.87 23.19 25.02
CA SER A 269 -33.93 23.79 26.36
C SER A 269 -35.29 24.44 26.62
N LYS A 270 -35.89 25.10 25.62
CA LYS A 270 -37.27 25.62 25.71
C LYS A 270 -38.29 24.48 25.79
N ALA A 271 -38.12 23.39 25.04
CA ALA A 271 -38.99 22.22 25.15
C ALA A 271 -38.94 21.60 26.56
N ILE A 272 -37.75 21.51 27.17
CA ILE A 272 -37.57 21.05 28.56
C ILE A 272 -38.27 21.96 29.56
N GLN A 273 -38.23 23.28 29.36
CA GLN A 273 -38.93 24.22 30.24
C GLN A 273 -40.45 24.05 30.21
N LEU A 274 -41.01 23.72 29.03
CA LEU A 274 -42.45 23.47 28.87
C LEU A 274 -42.88 22.12 29.45
N GLU A 275 -42.12 21.06 29.20
CA GLU A 275 -42.38 19.72 29.74
C GLU A 275 -41.13 19.10 30.40
N PRO A 276 -40.86 19.41 31.68
CA PRO A 276 -39.65 18.93 32.37
C PRO A 276 -39.60 17.41 32.59
N ASN A 277 -40.74 16.73 32.54
CA ASN A 277 -40.83 15.28 32.74
C ASN A 277 -40.75 14.48 31.43
N ASN A 278 -40.60 15.16 30.28
CA ASN A 278 -40.46 14.50 28.99
C ASN A 278 -38.98 14.18 28.72
N PRO A 279 -38.61 12.91 28.50
CA PRO A 279 -37.21 12.54 28.31
C PRO A 279 -36.62 12.85 26.93
N ILE A 280 -37.46 12.97 25.89
CA ILE A 280 -37.00 13.13 24.49
C ILE A 280 -36.15 14.40 24.29
N PRO A 281 -36.58 15.59 24.78
CA PRO A 281 -35.77 16.80 24.69
C PRO A 281 -34.38 16.68 25.35
N TYR A 282 -34.28 15.99 26.51
CA TYR A 282 -33.01 15.77 27.19
C TYR A 282 -32.06 14.90 26.36
N TYR A 283 -32.57 13.80 25.79
CA TYR A 283 -31.79 12.93 24.91
C TYR A 283 -31.29 13.69 23.66
N ASN A 284 -32.16 14.44 22.98
CA ASN A 284 -31.78 15.20 21.78
C ASN A 284 -30.80 16.33 22.09
N LYS A 285 -30.97 17.02 23.23
CA LYS A 285 -30.00 18.00 23.73
C LYS A 285 -28.65 17.36 24.04
N GLY A 286 -28.64 16.18 24.67
CA GLY A 286 -27.42 15.42 24.94
C GLY A 286 -26.65 15.07 23.67
N ASN A 287 -27.36 14.64 22.61
CA ASN A 287 -26.73 14.36 21.31
C ASN A 287 -26.08 15.60 20.70
N ALA A 288 -26.79 16.73 20.70
CA ALA A 288 -26.26 18.00 20.19
C ALA A 288 -25.04 18.49 20.98
N LEU A 289 -25.05 18.34 22.31
CA LEU A 289 -23.93 18.71 23.18
C LEU A 289 -22.71 17.81 22.96
N LYS A 290 -22.92 16.49 22.83
CA LYS A 290 -21.85 15.51 22.53
C LYS A 290 -21.13 15.87 21.24
N ASP A 291 -21.87 16.23 20.20
CA ASP A 291 -21.28 16.60 18.90
C ASP A 291 -20.56 17.95 18.91
N LEU A 292 -20.83 18.81 19.90
CA LEU A 292 -20.06 20.02 20.20
C LEU A 292 -18.89 19.75 21.17
N CYS A 293 -18.58 18.48 21.44
CA CYS A 293 -17.56 18.04 22.39
C CYS A 293 -17.79 18.50 23.84
N LYS A 294 -19.02 18.90 24.19
CA LYS A 294 -19.42 19.24 25.57
C LYS A 294 -19.90 18.00 26.30
N TYR A 295 -18.97 17.08 26.56
CA TYR A 295 -19.29 15.73 26.99
C TYR A 295 -19.91 15.65 28.40
N GLU A 296 -19.46 16.48 29.34
CA GLU A 296 -20.00 16.52 30.71
C GLU A 296 -21.48 16.93 30.73
N GLU A 297 -21.82 18.04 30.07
CA GLU A 297 -23.21 18.52 29.95
C GLU A 297 -24.08 17.49 29.21
N ALA A 298 -23.53 16.81 28.19
CA ALA A 298 -24.22 15.74 27.48
C ALA A 298 -24.55 14.56 28.40
N ILE A 299 -23.59 14.14 29.23
CA ILE A 299 -23.77 13.05 30.20
C ILE A 299 -24.86 13.39 31.22
N GLU A 300 -24.91 14.63 31.72
CA GLU A 300 -26.00 15.08 32.59
C GLU A 300 -27.36 14.97 31.92
N CYS A 301 -27.47 15.41 30.66
CA CYS A 301 -28.70 15.29 29.87
C CYS A 301 -29.11 13.82 29.67
N TYR A 302 -28.17 12.92 29.34
CA TYR A 302 -28.46 11.50 29.22
C TYR A 302 -28.88 10.87 30.55
N ASN A 303 -28.25 11.24 31.67
CA ASN A 303 -28.65 10.77 33.01
C ASN A 303 -30.08 11.19 33.34
N LYS A 304 -30.47 12.43 33.02
CA LYS A 304 -31.85 12.91 33.18
C LYS A 304 -32.83 12.12 32.31
N ALA A 305 -32.51 11.89 31.04
CA ALA A 305 -33.34 11.07 30.15
C ALA A 305 -33.51 9.63 30.68
N ILE A 306 -32.44 8.99 31.15
CA ILE A 306 -32.47 7.64 31.75
C ILE A 306 -33.35 7.61 32.99
N ASN A 307 -33.21 8.59 33.90
CA ASN A 307 -34.02 8.68 35.12
C ASN A 307 -35.51 8.88 34.83
N LEU A 308 -35.84 9.54 33.73
CA LEU A 308 -37.21 9.72 33.21
C LEU A 308 -37.71 8.51 32.38
N LYS A 309 -37.10 7.33 32.58
CA LYS A 309 -37.44 6.05 31.92
C LYS A 309 -37.24 6.03 30.40
N HIS A 310 -36.40 6.90 29.84
CA HIS A 310 -35.89 6.79 28.47
C HIS A 310 -34.50 6.15 28.46
N GLY A 311 -34.38 5.02 29.14
CA GLY A 311 -33.17 4.19 29.15
C GLY A 311 -33.20 3.17 28.03
N ASN A 312 -33.27 3.61 26.77
CA ASN A 312 -33.13 2.72 25.62
C ASN A 312 -31.64 2.49 25.29
N ALA A 313 -31.34 1.48 24.46
CA ALA A 313 -29.96 1.11 24.15
C ALA A 313 -29.15 2.30 23.57
N ASN A 314 -29.77 3.11 22.72
CA ASN A 314 -29.14 4.30 22.12
C ASN A 314 -28.73 5.36 23.13
N THR A 315 -29.52 5.56 24.20
CA THR A 315 -29.18 6.53 25.26
C THR A 315 -27.94 6.08 26.04
N TYR A 316 -27.86 4.79 26.39
CA TYR A 316 -26.67 4.22 27.03
C TYR A 316 -25.45 4.20 26.09
N LEU A 317 -25.65 3.88 24.81
CA LEU A 317 -24.59 3.92 23.80
C LEU A 317 -24.00 5.33 23.65
N ASN A 318 -24.84 6.35 23.47
CA ASN A 318 -24.38 7.73 23.30
C ASN A 318 -23.75 8.30 24.57
N LYS A 319 -24.26 7.91 25.76
CA LYS A 319 -23.60 8.22 27.04
C LYS A 319 -22.22 7.56 27.14
N GLY A 320 -22.12 6.28 26.78
CA GLY A 320 -20.85 5.54 26.75
C GLY A 320 -19.83 6.18 25.82
N ASN A 321 -20.26 6.61 24.63
CA ASN A 321 -19.40 7.34 23.68
C ASN A 321 -18.87 8.64 24.28
N ALA A 322 -19.73 9.43 24.93
CA ALA A 322 -19.32 10.68 25.59
C ALA A 322 -18.34 10.41 26.76
N LEU A 323 -18.56 9.36 27.55
CA LEU A 323 -17.65 8.94 28.62
C LEU A 323 -16.29 8.48 28.08
N ASN A 324 -16.28 7.73 26.99
CA ASN A 324 -15.03 7.29 26.34
C ASN A 324 -14.22 8.49 25.83
N SER A 325 -14.87 9.51 25.29
CA SER A 325 -14.21 10.77 24.88
C SER A 325 -13.61 11.56 26.05
N LEU A 326 -14.09 11.33 27.28
CA LEU A 326 -13.52 11.89 28.52
C LEU A 326 -12.47 10.97 29.17
N ASP A 327 -12.02 9.93 28.46
CA ASP A 327 -11.11 8.89 28.96
C ASP A 327 -11.63 8.11 30.19
N LYS A 328 -12.95 8.19 30.45
CA LYS A 328 -13.63 7.41 31.51
C LYS A 328 -14.01 6.02 31.01
N LYS A 329 -13.01 5.23 30.61
CA LYS A 329 -13.17 3.95 29.91
C LYS A 329 -14.01 2.92 30.67
N LEU A 330 -13.82 2.78 31.99
CA LEU A 330 -14.57 1.82 32.80
C LEU A 330 -16.08 2.15 32.84
N GLU A 331 -16.44 3.41 33.07
CA GLU A 331 -17.85 3.85 33.06
C GLU A 331 -18.47 3.72 31.66
N ALA A 332 -17.68 3.94 30.60
CA ALA A 332 -18.11 3.74 29.22
C ALA A 332 -18.42 2.25 28.96
N ILE A 333 -17.56 1.34 29.40
CA ILE A 333 -17.76 -0.12 29.30
C ILE A 333 -19.05 -0.56 30.00
N ASP A 334 -19.35 -0.01 31.18
CA ASP A 334 -20.62 -0.28 31.88
C ASP A 334 -21.84 0.21 31.09
N CYS A 335 -21.75 1.41 30.50
CA CYS A 335 -22.82 1.94 29.66
C CYS A 335 -23.02 1.08 28.40
N TYR A 336 -21.96 0.68 27.71
CA TYR A 336 -22.07 -0.23 26.56
C TYR A 336 -22.63 -1.59 26.97
N SER A 337 -22.26 -2.13 28.14
CA SER A 337 -22.80 -3.38 28.65
C SER A 337 -24.30 -3.30 28.92
N LYS A 338 -24.80 -2.16 29.45
CA LYS A 338 -26.24 -1.91 29.58
C LYS A 338 -26.94 -1.78 28.22
N ALA A 339 -26.32 -1.13 27.24
CA ALA A 339 -26.86 -1.05 25.89
C ALA A 339 -27.00 -2.45 25.25
N ILE A 340 -25.99 -3.31 25.43
CA ILE A 340 -26.02 -4.72 24.98
C ILE A 340 -27.13 -5.52 25.67
N GLN A 341 -27.35 -5.33 26.98
CA GLN A 341 -28.42 -6.01 27.71
C GLN A 341 -29.81 -5.64 27.19
N LEU A 342 -30.00 -4.39 26.76
CA LEU A 342 -31.27 -3.90 26.22
C LEU A 342 -31.50 -4.33 24.77
N GLU A 343 -30.46 -4.30 23.94
CA GLU A 343 -30.50 -4.71 22.54
C GLU A 343 -29.31 -5.63 22.19
N PRO A 344 -29.41 -6.95 22.46
CA PRO A 344 -28.30 -7.88 22.26
C PRO A 344 -27.89 -8.09 20.79
N ASN A 345 -28.79 -7.77 19.85
CA ASN A 345 -28.54 -7.96 18.42
C ASN A 345 -27.93 -6.72 17.75
N ASN A 346 -27.60 -5.67 18.50
CA ASN A 346 -26.98 -4.47 17.97
C ASN A 346 -25.44 -4.61 18.00
N PRO A 347 -24.74 -4.61 16.84
CA PRO A 347 -23.28 -4.80 16.80
C PRO A 347 -22.49 -3.57 17.31
N ILE A 348 -23.08 -2.37 17.29
CA ILE A 348 -22.37 -1.11 17.57
C ILE A 348 -21.88 -1.05 19.04
N PRO A 349 -22.71 -1.36 20.06
CA PRO A 349 -22.24 -1.43 21.44
C PRO A 349 -21.09 -2.42 21.67
N TYR A 350 -21.09 -3.59 21.02
CA TYR A 350 -19.99 -4.56 21.12
C TYR A 350 -18.69 -4.00 20.54
N TYR A 351 -18.76 -3.42 19.35
CA TYR A 351 -17.59 -2.78 18.72
C TYR A 351 -17.03 -1.63 19.57
N ASN A 352 -17.88 -0.73 20.08
CA ASN A 352 -17.43 0.39 20.91
C ASN A 352 -16.87 -0.07 22.27
N LYS A 353 -17.45 -1.13 22.86
CA LYS A 353 -16.91 -1.77 24.05
C LYS A 353 -15.55 -2.41 23.80
N GLY A 354 -15.38 -3.07 22.64
CA GLY A 354 -14.10 -3.60 22.21
C GLY A 354 -13.02 -2.53 22.07
N ASN A 355 -13.36 -1.38 21.46
CA ASN A 355 -12.44 -0.23 21.37
C ASN A 355 -12.03 0.28 22.76
N ALA A 356 -12.99 0.45 23.69
CA ALA A 356 -12.68 0.89 25.05
C ALA A 356 -11.76 -0.10 25.80
N PHE A 357 -11.92 -1.42 25.58
CA PHE A 357 -11.01 -2.43 26.13
C PHE A 357 -9.63 -2.38 25.49
N ASN A 358 -9.55 -2.24 24.17
CA ASN A 358 -8.29 -2.13 23.43
C ASN A 358 -7.48 -0.91 23.93
N ASP A 359 -8.15 0.23 24.14
CA ASP A 359 -7.52 1.45 24.66
C ASP A 359 -7.15 1.35 26.15
N SER A 360 -7.61 0.32 26.85
CA SER A 360 -7.21 -0.05 28.22
C SER A 360 -6.19 -1.19 28.26
N CYS A 361 -5.61 -1.55 27.10
CA CYS A 361 -4.66 -2.65 26.94
C CYS A 361 -5.22 -4.03 27.36
N LYS A 362 -6.55 -4.18 27.39
CA LYS A 362 -7.25 -5.44 27.66
C LYS A 362 -7.59 -6.11 26.33
N TYR A 363 -6.55 -6.62 25.67
CA TYR A 363 -6.64 -7.03 24.27
C TYR A 363 -7.50 -8.29 24.07
N GLU A 364 -7.46 -9.25 25.00
CA GLU A 364 -8.29 -10.46 24.96
C GLU A 364 -9.79 -10.14 25.03
N GLU A 365 -10.22 -9.32 25.99
CA GLU A 365 -11.62 -8.90 26.12
C GLU A 365 -12.07 -8.04 24.94
N ALA A 366 -11.16 -7.23 24.37
CA ALA A 366 -11.43 -6.49 23.15
C ALA A 366 -11.72 -7.43 21.97
N ILE A 367 -10.89 -8.47 21.79
CA ILE A 367 -11.06 -9.47 20.73
C ILE A 367 -12.41 -10.21 20.87
N GLU A 368 -12.82 -10.57 22.09
CA GLU A 368 -14.12 -11.21 22.33
C GLU A 368 -15.28 -10.28 21.89
N CYS A 369 -15.20 -9.01 22.26
CA CYS A 369 -16.20 -8.01 21.86
C CYS A 369 -16.23 -7.81 20.34
N TYR A 370 -15.07 -7.75 19.69
CA TYR A 370 -14.99 -7.64 18.22
C TYR A 370 -15.54 -8.89 17.52
N ASN A 371 -15.26 -10.09 18.02
CA ASN A 371 -15.84 -11.33 17.48
C ASN A 371 -17.37 -11.27 17.53
N LYS A 372 -17.96 -10.85 18.66
CA LYS A 372 -19.42 -10.70 18.76
C LYS A 372 -19.97 -9.65 17.81
N ALA A 373 -19.28 -8.53 17.63
CA ALA A 373 -19.68 -7.51 16.67
C ALA A 373 -19.67 -8.04 15.22
N ILE A 374 -18.64 -8.83 14.87
CA ILE A 374 -18.47 -9.47 13.56
C ILE A 374 -19.52 -10.57 13.34
N ASP A 375 -19.78 -11.41 14.34
CA ASP A 375 -20.80 -12.48 14.28
C ASP A 375 -22.20 -11.92 13.99
N LEU A 376 -22.51 -10.74 14.56
CA LEU A 376 -23.77 -10.03 14.33
C LEU A 376 -23.80 -9.31 12.97
N LYS A 377 -22.66 -8.80 12.51
CA LYS A 377 -22.53 -8.03 11.28
C LYS A 377 -21.13 -8.22 10.66
N ASP A 378 -21.04 -9.12 9.69
CA ASP A 378 -19.78 -9.56 9.09
C ASP A 378 -19.15 -8.55 8.10
N ASP A 379 -19.89 -7.53 7.64
CA ASP A 379 -19.41 -6.50 6.72
C ASP A 379 -18.72 -5.30 7.42
N ASN A 380 -18.33 -5.43 8.69
CA ASN A 380 -17.65 -4.35 9.43
C ASN A 380 -16.12 -4.43 9.31
N ALA A 381 -15.55 -3.78 8.29
CA ALA A 381 -14.10 -3.74 8.04
C ALA A 381 -13.29 -3.18 9.23
N ASN A 382 -13.83 -2.16 9.93
CA ASN A 382 -13.16 -1.55 11.08
C ASN A 382 -13.08 -2.51 12.28
N ALA A 383 -14.09 -3.37 12.49
CA ALA A 383 -14.02 -4.40 13.52
C ALA A 383 -12.90 -5.41 13.26
N TYR A 384 -12.73 -5.85 12.00
CA TYR A 384 -11.61 -6.71 11.61
C TYR A 384 -10.26 -6.01 11.78
N LEU A 385 -10.15 -4.74 11.37
CA LEU A 385 -8.92 -3.95 11.55
C LEU A 385 -8.53 -3.83 13.03
N ASN A 386 -9.46 -3.43 13.90
CA ASN A 386 -9.17 -3.24 15.32
C ASN A 386 -8.92 -4.56 16.04
N LYS A 387 -9.60 -5.65 15.66
CA LYS A 387 -9.27 -7.00 16.12
C LYS A 387 -7.86 -7.39 15.71
N GLY A 388 -7.46 -7.10 14.47
CA GLY A 388 -6.09 -7.33 13.98
C GLY A 388 -5.06 -6.54 14.77
N ASN A 389 -5.35 -5.28 15.10
CA ASN A 389 -4.48 -4.45 15.93
C ASN A 389 -4.32 -5.04 17.34
N ALA A 390 -5.42 -5.45 17.99
CA ALA A 390 -5.39 -6.10 19.30
C ALA A 390 -4.59 -7.42 19.28
N LEU A 391 -4.78 -8.26 18.24
CA LEU A 391 -4.00 -9.49 18.04
C LEU A 391 -2.51 -9.21 17.82
N SER A 392 -2.19 -8.15 17.07
CA SER A 392 -0.81 -7.72 16.85
C SER A 392 -0.14 -7.29 18.17
N SER A 393 -0.87 -6.60 19.07
CA SER A 393 -0.38 -6.23 20.39
C SER A 393 -0.11 -7.44 21.30
N LEU A 394 -0.83 -8.55 21.09
CA LEU A 394 -0.60 -9.84 21.76
C LEU A 394 0.46 -10.72 21.07
N ASP A 395 1.21 -10.17 20.12
CA ASP A 395 2.20 -10.87 19.30
C ASP A 395 1.64 -12.03 18.43
N ARG A 396 0.31 -12.09 18.27
CA ARG A 396 -0.38 -13.05 17.39
C ARG A 396 -0.42 -12.54 15.94
N LYS A 397 0.76 -12.29 15.37
CA LYS A 397 0.91 -11.58 14.08
C LYS A 397 0.24 -12.29 12.90
N LEU A 398 0.24 -13.63 12.85
CA LEU A 398 -0.39 -14.38 11.77
C LEU A 398 -1.92 -14.20 11.74
N GLU A 399 -2.58 -14.33 12.90
CA GLU A 399 -4.02 -14.10 13.00
C GLU A 399 -4.39 -12.64 12.74
N ALA A 400 -3.51 -11.70 13.12
CA ALA A 400 -3.67 -10.29 12.78
C ALA A 400 -3.67 -10.08 11.25
N ILE A 401 -2.76 -10.73 10.51
CA ILE A 401 -2.69 -10.67 9.05
C ILE A 401 -3.97 -11.18 8.40
N ASP A 402 -4.58 -12.25 8.93
CA ASP A 402 -5.85 -12.76 8.43
C ASP A 402 -6.98 -11.74 8.63
N CYS A 403 -7.03 -11.11 9.81
CA CYS A 403 -8.00 -10.05 10.10
C CYS A 403 -7.80 -8.82 9.20
N TYR A 404 -6.57 -8.37 8.98
CA TYR A 404 -6.29 -7.27 8.05
C TYR A 404 -6.65 -7.64 6.62
N SER A 405 -6.40 -8.88 6.20
CA SER A 405 -6.77 -9.35 4.86
C SER A 405 -8.29 -9.36 4.67
N LYS A 406 -9.06 -9.71 5.71
CA LYS A 406 -10.52 -9.58 5.70
C LYS A 406 -10.98 -8.11 5.64
N ALA A 407 -10.37 -7.22 6.41
CA ALA A 407 -10.65 -5.79 6.34
C ALA A 407 -10.38 -5.22 4.92
N ILE A 408 -9.29 -5.65 4.27
CA ILE A 408 -8.95 -5.28 2.88
C ILE A 408 -9.99 -5.82 1.89
N GLN A 409 -10.48 -7.05 2.07
CA GLN A 409 -11.53 -7.62 1.21
C GLN A 409 -12.83 -6.82 1.27
N LEU A 410 -13.20 -6.34 2.46
CA LEU A 410 -14.41 -5.55 2.68
C LEU A 410 -14.26 -4.10 2.19
N GLU A 411 -13.12 -3.47 2.45
CA GLU A 411 -12.83 -2.09 2.03
C GLU A 411 -11.47 -2.01 1.30
N PRO A 412 -11.42 -2.33 -0.01
CA PRO A 412 -10.16 -2.37 -0.76
C PRO A 412 -9.46 -1.02 -0.93
N ASN A 413 -10.20 0.09 -0.76
CA ASN A 413 -9.71 1.45 -0.93
C ASN A 413 -9.21 2.10 0.38
N ASN A 414 -9.23 1.38 1.50
CA ASN A 414 -8.74 1.88 2.78
C ASN A 414 -7.24 1.58 2.92
N PRO A 415 -6.35 2.60 3.03
CA PRO A 415 -4.90 2.37 3.13
C PRO A 415 -4.44 1.81 4.48
N ILE A 416 -5.25 1.95 5.54
CA ILE A 416 -4.85 1.60 6.91
C ILE A 416 -4.60 0.10 7.06
N PRO A 417 -5.53 -0.80 6.68
CA PRO A 417 -5.32 -2.25 6.76
C PRO A 417 -4.07 -2.74 6.00
N TYR A 418 -3.76 -2.17 4.84
CA TYR A 418 -2.56 -2.54 4.07
C TYR A 418 -1.28 -2.19 4.82
N SER A 419 -1.20 -1.00 5.42
CA SER A 419 -0.03 -0.60 6.21
C SER A 419 0.09 -1.42 7.50
N SER A 420 -1.02 -1.69 8.19
CA SER A 420 -1.02 -2.56 9.38
C SER A 420 -0.59 -4.00 9.05
N LYS A 421 -1.03 -4.54 7.92
CA LYS A 421 -0.58 -5.84 7.39
C LYS A 421 0.90 -5.81 7.04
N GLY A 422 1.37 -4.77 6.36
CA GLY A 422 2.79 -4.58 6.04
C GLY A 422 3.67 -4.53 7.28
N ASN A 423 3.21 -3.85 8.34
CA ASN A 423 3.91 -3.82 9.63
C ASN A 423 4.00 -5.22 10.26
N ALA A 424 2.88 -5.96 10.31
CA ALA A 424 2.88 -7.33 10.84
C ALA A 424 3.81 -8.27 10.04
N LEU A 425 3.86 -8.12 8.72
CA LEU A 425 4.76 -8.88 7.84
C LEU A 425 6.25 -8.52 8.06
N ASN A 426 6.56 -7.24 8.32
CA ASN A 426 7.90 -6.81 8.69
C ASN A 426 8.40 -7.51 9.96
N PHE A 427 7.57 -7.63 10.98
CA PHE A 427 7.92 -8.35 12.21
C PHE A 427 8.09 -9.87 12.01
N LEU A 428 7.47 -10.43 10.96
CA LEU A 428 7.65 -11.83 10.56
C LEU A 428 8.82 -12.03 9.58
N CYS A 429 9.63 -11.00 9.34
CA CYS A 429 10.74 -11.00 8.38
C CYS A 429 10.32 -11.27 6.92
N LYS A 430 9.04 -11.06 6.57
CA LYS A 430 8.50 -11.20 5.21
C LYS A 430 8.53 -9.87 4.47
N TYR A 431 9.74 -9.36 4.24
CA TYR A 431 9.95 -7.99 3.82
C TYR A 431 9.40 -7.68 2.41
N GLU A 432 9.47 -8.63 1.47
CA GLU A 432 8.94 -8.45 0.11
C GLU A 432 7.41 -8.31 0.10
N GLU A 433 6.70 -9.19 0.82
CA GLU A 433 5.24 -9.10 0.97
C GLU A 433 4.85 -7.80 1.70
N ALA A 434 5.65 -7.37 2.69
CA ALA A 434 5.45 -6.11 3.38
C ALA A 434 5.61 -4.90 2.44
N LEU A 435 6.58 -4.93 1.52
CA LEU A 435 6.75 -3.89 0.50
C LEU A 435 5.55 -3.77 -0.42
N GLU A 436 4.99 -4.90 -0.87
CA GLU A 436 3.80 -4.90 -1.72
C GLU A 436 2.61 -4.23 -0.99
N CYS A 437 2.35 -4.62 0.25
CA CYS A 437 1.30 -4.03 1.07
C CYS A 437 1.52 -2.54 1.30
N CYS A 438 2.74 -2.13 1.66
CA CYS A 438 3.06 -0.71 1.87
C CYS A 438 2.96 0.12 0.58
N ASN A 439 3.39 -0.42 -0.56
CA ASN A 439 3.25 0.25 -1.86
C ASN A 439 1.76 0.45 -2.20
N LYS A 440 0.91 -0.54 -1.93
CA LYS A 440 -0.54 -0.40 -2.15
C LYS A 440 -1.16 0.65 -1.23
N ALA A 441 -0.75 0.70 0.04
CA ALA A 441 -1.18 1.75 0.97
C ALA A 441 -0.77 3.16 0.49
N ILE A 442 0.44 3.30 -0.07
CA ILE A 442 0.94 4.56 -0.64
C ILE A 442 0.24 4.93 -1.95
N GLU A 443 -0.14 3.95 -2.78
CA GLU A 443 -0.93 4.18 -3.99
C GLU A 443 -2.32 4.76 -3.65
N LEU A 444 -2.95 4.24 -2.60
CA LEU A 444 -4.24 4.71 -2.11
C LEU A 444 -4.14 6.07 -1.41
N ASN A 445 -3.08 6.30 -0.63
CA ASN A 445 -2.81 7.58 0.02
C ASN A 445 -1.30 7.88 -0.02
N PRO A 446 -0.84 8.74 -0.95
CA PRO A 446 0.57 9.08 -1.12
C PRO A 446 1.22 9.73 0.10
N ASP A 447 0.45 10.39 0.96
CA ASP A 447 0.94 11.10 2.16
C ASP A 447 0.79 10.26 3.43
N TYR A 448 0.51 8.95 3.31
CA TYR A 448 0.34 8.09 4.48
C TYR A 448 1.68 7.72 5.14
N ILE A 449 2.04 8.49 6.18
CA ILE A 449 3.33 8.42 6.89
C ILE A 449 3.68 7.00 7.34
N ASN A 450 2.75 6.30 7.99
CA ASN A 450 2.99 4.95 8.50
C ASN A 450 3.39 3.97 7.39
N ALA A 451 2.81 4.08 6.20
CA ALA A 451 3.15 3.21 5.08
C ALA A 451 4.57 3.50 4.54
N HIS A 452 4.98 4.77 4.47
CA HIS A 452 6.37 5.11 4.10
C HIS A 452 7.37 4.66 5.16
N CYS A 453 7.06 4.79 6.45
CA CYS A 453 7.89 4.26 7.54
C CYS A 453 8.05 2.75 7.44
N ASN A 454 6.95 2.01 7.29
CA ASN A 454 6.95 0.55 7.20
C ASN A 454 7.66 0.07 5.92
N LYS A 455 7.51 0.79 4.81
CA LYS A 455 8.26 0.55 3.57
C LYS A 455 9.75 0.77 3.77
N GLY A 456 10.15 1.87 4.40
CA GLY A 456 11.55 2.15 4.71
C GLY A 456 12.17 1.06 5.58
N PHE A 457 11.41 0.55 6.55
CA PHE A 457 11.86 -0.55 7.40
C PHE A 457 12.10 -1.83 6.59
N ALA A 458 11.14 -2.21 5.74
CA ALA A 458 11.28 -3.36 4.85
C ALA A 458 12.50 -3.23 3.92
N LEU A 459 12.65 -2.08 3.25
CA LEU A 459 13.79 -1.78 2.37
C LEU A 459 15.13 -1.84 3.11
N SER A 460 15.17 -1.34 4.34
CA SER A 460 16.38 -1.36 5.16
C SER A 460 16.83 -2.80 5.45
N ASN A 461 15.90 -3.70 5.75
CA ASN A 461 16.22 -5.11 6.01
C ASN A 461 16.55 -5.89 4.73
N LEU A 462 16.11 -5.41 3.56
CA LEU A 462 16.48 -5.95 2.23
C LEU A 462 17.78 -5.36 1.68
N GLU A 463 18.62 -4.75 2.52
CA GLU A 463 19.89 -4.09 2.16
C GLU A 463 19.76 -2.91 1.17
N ARG A 464 18.53 -2.49 0.84
CA ARG A 464 18.23 -1.33 -0.03
C ARG A 464 18.20 -0.03 0.78
N LYS A 465 19.30 0.24 1.49
CA LYS A 465 19.40 1.31 2.50
C LYS A 465 19.18 2.72 1.93
N LEU A 466 19.60 3.00 0.70
CA LEU A 466 19.41 4.31 0.05
C LEU A 466 17.92 4.60 -0.21
N GLU A 467 17.19 3.63 -0.75
CA GLU A 467 15.74 3.78 -0.97
C GLU A 467 14.96 3.87 0.36
N ALA A 468 15.45 3.20 1.41
CA ALA A 468 14.90 3.34 2.76
C ALA A 468 15.05 4.79 3.28
N ILE A 469 16.22 5.40 3.08
CA ILE A 469 16.48 6.80 3.44
C ILE A 469 15.50 7.73 2.71
N ASP A 470 15.26 7.53 1.42
CA ASP A 470 14.29 8.32 0.66
C ASP A 470 12.87 8.22 1.25
N CYS A 471 12.47 7.03 1.71
CA CYS A 471 11.19 6.82 2.38
C CYS A 471 11.13 7.57 3.70
N TYR A 472 12.19 7.50 4.53
CA TYR A 472 12.24 8.22 5.80
C TYR A 472 12.30 9.74 5.59
N ASP A 473 12.98 10.24 4.56
CA ASP A 473 12.99 11.66 4.23
C ASP A 473 11.60 12.19 3.83
N LYS A 474 10.79 11.37 3.16
CA LYS A 474 9.38 11.72 2.93
C LYS A 474 8.62 11.80 4.25
N THR A 475 8.80 10.84 5.17
CA THR A 475 8.10 10.86 6.47
C THR A 475 8.50 12.07 7.31
N ILE A 476 9.77 12.46 7.31
CA ILE A 476 10.29 13.65 8.00
C ILE A 476 9.74 14.93 7.39
N LYS A 477 9.57 14.99 6.06
CA LYS A 477 8.96 16.15 5.39
C LYS A 477 7.47 16.31 5.74
N LEU A 478 6.75 15.20 5.86
CA LEU A 478 5.32 15.20 6.21
C LEU A 478 5.11 15.48 7.70
N GLU A 479 5.94 14.89 8.56
CA GLU A 479 5.87 15.04 10.02
C GLU A 479 7.28 15.27 10.60
N PRO A 480 7.72 16.53 10.71
CA PRO A 480 9.04 16.87 11.22
C PRO A 480 9.26 16.53 12.69
N ASN A 481 8.20 16.22 13.44
CA ASN A 481 8.26 15.93 14.88
C ASN A 481 8.21 14.42 15.18
N ASN A 482 8.44 13.55 14.20
CA ASN A 482 8.42 12.11 14.38
C ASN A 482 9.82 11.54 14.75
N PRO A 483 10.09 11.20 16.02
CA PRO A 483 11.40 10.70 16.45
C PRO A 483 11.76 9.35 15.81
N MET A 484 10.77 8.51 15.50
CA MET A 484 10.98 7.19 14.92
C MET A 484 11.58 7.29 13.51
N SER A 485 11.11 8.25 12.70
CA SER A 485 11.62 8.48 11.35
C SER A 485 13.08 8.91 11.35
N TYR A 486 13.47 9.82 12.25
CA TYR A 486 14.87 10.21 12.41
C TYR A 486 15.74 9.05 12.90
N TYR A 487 15.27 8.29 13.89
CA TYR A 487 16.00 7.12 14.38
C TYR A 487 16.22 6.08 13.26
N ASN A 488 15.18 5.72 12.53
CA ASN A 488 15.27 4.74 11.45
C ASN A 488 16.15 5.22 10.28
N LYS A 489 16.11 6.52 9.97
CA LYS A 489 17.04 7.13 9.00
C LYS A 489 18.49 7.07 9.51
N GLY A 490 18.71 7.42 10.77
CA GLY A 490 20.02 7.34 11.42
C GLY A 490 20.58 5.92 11.37
N TYR A 491 19.76 4.91 11.65
CA TYR A 491 20.13 3.51 11.55
C TYR A 491 20.50 3.08 10.12
N ALA A 492 19.73 3.53 9.12
CA ALA A 492 20.06 3.23 7.72
C ALA A 492 21.38 3.90 7.28
N LEU A 493 21.66 5.13 7.76
CA LEU A 493 22.91 5.85 7.49
C LEU A 493 24.12 5.24 8.20
N ASP A 494 23.93 4.78 9.43
CA ASP A 494 24.93 4.05 10.23
C ASP A 494 25.38 2.78 9.48
N CYS A 495 24.44 1.99 8.97
CA CYS A 495 24.74 0.82 8.14
C CYS A 495 25.52 1.16 6.85
N LEU A 496 25.45 2.40 6.37
CA LEU A 496 26.20 2.90 5.20
C LEU A 496 27.54 3.55 5.59
N ASN A 497 27.94 3.49 6.86
CA ASN A 497 29.10 4.14 7.46
C ASN A 497 29.08 5.68 7.34
N LYS A 498 27.90 6.29 7.18
CA LYS A 498 27.70 7.75 7.16
C LYS A 498 27.51 8.28 8.57
N TYR A 499 28.53 8.12 9.41
CA TYR A 499 28.45 8.29 10.85
C TYR A 499 28.02 9.68 11.31
N GLU A 500 28.55 10.76 10.72
CA GLU A 500 28.16 12.13 11.13
C GLU A 500 26.69 12.45 10.79
N GLU A 501 26.22 12.06 9.60
CA GLU A 501 24.80 12.23 9.21
C GLU A 501 23.87 11.39 10.12
N ALA A 502 24.32 10.20 10.53
CA ALA A 502 23.59 9.35 11.46
C ALA A 502 23.51 9.95 12.87
N LEU A 503 24.60 10.54 13.38
CA LEU A 503 24.62 11.26 14.65
C LEU A 503 23.65 12.44 14.65
N ASP A 504 23.59 13.22 13.58
CA ASP A 504 22.62 14.31 13.44
C ASP A 504 21.17 13.81 13.52
N CYS A 505 20.89 12.67 12.88
CA CYS A 505 19.57 12.05 12.95
C CYS A 505 19.24 11.55 14.37
N TYR A 506 20.17 10.87 15.04
CA TYR A 506 19.95 10.42 16.42
C TYR A 506 19.80 11.58 17.40
N ASN A 507 20.59 12.65 17.25
CA ASN A 507 20.45 13.87 18.06
C ASN A 507 19.06 14.50 17.89
N LYS A 508 18.52 14.56 16.67
CA LYS A 508 17.15 15.04 16.42
C LYS A 508 16.11 14.12 17.04
N ALA A 509 16.27 12.80 16.92
CA ALA A 509 15.36 11.83 17.54
C ALA A 509 15.33 11.98 19.07
N ILE A 510 16.48 12.17 19.71
CA ILE A 510 16.64 12.37 21.16
C ILE A 510 16.09 13.74 21.60
N ALA A 511 16.24 14.78 20.78
CA ALA A 511 15.68 16.10 21.05
C ALA A 511 14.14 16.08 21.05
N LEU A 512 13.53 15.26 20.18
CA LEU A 512 12.09 15.06 20.11
C LEU A 512 11.56 14.11 21.20
N LYS A 513 12.33 13.06 21.54
CA LYS A 513 12.02 12.09 22.58
C LYS A 513 13.22 11.88 23.49
N HIS A 514 13.22 12.56 24.64
CA HIS A 514 14.34 12.58 25.59
C HIS A 514 14.62 11.22 26.26
N ASP A 515 13.65 10.32 26.33
CA ASP A 515 13.76 8.97 26.90
C ASP A 515 14.00 7.89 25.83
N TYR A 516 14.54 8.25 24.66
CA TYR A 516 14.73 7.30 23.55
C TYR A 516 16.03 6.48 23.70
N VAL A 517 15.98 5.46 24.57
CA VAL A 517 17.12 4.59 24.93
C VAL A 517 17.86 4.01 23.71
N SER A 518 17.14 3.44 22.73
CA SER A 518 17.76 2.85 21.53
C SER A 518 18.57 3.88 20.70
N ALA A 519 18.12 5.13 20.64
CA ALA A 519 18.84 6.19 19.94
C ALA A 519 20.14 6.57 20.68
N TYR A 520 20.12 6.62 22.02
CA TYR A 520 21.33 6.82 22.81
C TYR A 520 22.32 5.66 22.64
N CYS A 521 21.86 4.41 22.58
CA CYS A 521 22.72 3.24 22.39
C CYS A 521 23.46 3.33 21.05
N ASN A 522 22.73 3.53 19.95
CA ASN A 522 23.33 3.61 18.62
C ASN A 522 24.24 4.83 18.48
N LYS A 523 23.85 5.97 19.06
CA LYS A 523 24.71 7.16 19.14
C LYS A 523 26.02 6.85 19.87
N GLY A 524 25.95 6.20 21.03
CA GLY A 524 27.13 5.81 21.82
C GLY A 524 28.07 4.88 21.05
N ASN A 525 27.52 3.91 20.32
CA ASN A 525 28.29 3.00 19.48
C ASN A 525 29.02 3.75 18.35
N ILE A 526 28.32 4.62 17.60
CA ILE A 526 28.95 5.42 16.54
C ILE A 526 30.03 6.34 17.10
N LEU A 527 29.80 6.97 18.26
CA LEU A 527 30.81 7.81 18.90
C LEU A 527 32.06 7.03 19.30
N CYS A 528 31.92 5.75 19.68
CA CYS A 528 33.08 4.88 19.91
C CYS A 528 33.86 4.62 18.61
N GLU A 529 33.17 4.36 17.49
CA GLU A 529 33.80 4.16 16.18
C GLU A 529 34.52 5.41 15.66
N LEU A 530 34.02 6.61 15.99
CA LEU A 530 34.65 7.89 15.68
C LEU A 530 35.75 8.32 16.69
N ASP A 531 36.14 7.43 17.62
CA ASP A 531 37.09 7.69 18.72
C ASP A 531 36.69 8.84 19.68
N ARG A 532 35.41 9.25 19.67
CA ARG A 532 34.80 10.24 20.59
C ARG A 532 34.29 9.57 21.88
N LYS A 533 35.19 8.81 22.53
CA LYS A 533 34.87 7.89 23.64
C LYS A 533 34.27 8.56 24.88
N LEU A 534 34.63 9.80 25.20
CA LEU A 534 34.07 10.51 26.36
C LEU A 534 32.59 10.86 26.15
N GLU A 535 32.20 11.30 24.95
CA GLU A 535 30.81 11.59 24.61
C GLU A 535 29.96 10.31 24.54
N ALA A 536 30.56 9.18 24.14
CA ALA A 536 29.91 7.88 24.19
C ALA A 536 29.56 7.47 25.64
N ILE A 537 30.48 7.71 26.59
CA ILE A 537 30.22 7.46 28.03
C ILE A 537 29.03 8.29 28.53
N GLU A 538 28.93 9.56 28.14
CA GLU A 538 27.78 10.40 28.49
C GLU A 538 26.45 9.82 27.96
N CYS A 539 26.47 9.25 26.75
CA CYS A 539 25.29 8.58 26.19
C CYS A 539 24.89 7.34 27.02
N TYR A 540 25.86 6.51 27.41
CA TYR A 540 25.60 5.34 28.27
C TYR A 540 25.16 5.73 29.67
N ASP A 541 25.70 6.81 30.24
CA ASP A 541 25.26 7.36 31.52
C ASP A 541 23.80 7.79 31.48
N LYS A 542 23.37 8.41 30.37
CA LYS A 542 21.96 8.73 30.16
C LYS A 542 21.06 7.51 30.06
N ILE A 543 21.51 6.43 29.42
CA ILE A 543 20.75 5.18 29.39
C ILE A 543 20.62 4.58 30.79
N ILE A 544 21.69 4.61 31.60
CA ILE A 544 21.67 4.11 32.98
C ILE A 544 20.76 4.95 33.87
N GLU A 545 20.70 6.27 33.67
CA GLU A 545 19.77 7.16 34.37
C GLU A 545 18.30 6.82 34.06
N LEU A 546 17.98 6.54 32.79
CA LEU A 546 16.63 6.19 32.33
C LEU A 546 16.24 4.76 32.71
N GLU A 547 17.17 3.81 32.55
CA GLU A 547 16.98 2.38 32.81
C GLU A 547 18.12 1.83 33.68
N PRO A 548 18.01 1.94 35.02
CA PRO A 548 19.07 1.50 35.94
C PRO A 548 19.38 0.00 35.92
N LYS A 549 18.53 -0.80 35.27
CA LYS A 549 18.71 -2.25 35.10
C LYS A 549 19.17 -2.64 33.69
N ASN A 550 19.62 -1.69 32.88
CA ASN A 550 20.12 -1.96 31.53
C ASN A 550 21.58 -2.45 31.59
N TYR A 551 21.78 -3.77 31.58
CA TYR A 551 23.12 -4.37 31.69
C TYR A 551 24.00 -4.08 30.46
N ASP A 552 23.40 -3.91 29.26
CA ASP A 552 24.12 -3.61 28.03
C ASP A 552 24.76 -2.22 28.09
N ALA A 553 24.07 -1.23 28.67
CA ALA A 553 24.62 0.11 28.87
C ALA A 553 25.82 0.11 29.82
N TYR A 554 25.74 -0.61 30.95
CA TYR A 554 26.87 -0.79 31.86
C TYR A 554 28.05 -1.48 31.18
N TYR A 555 27.79 -2.53 30.40
CA TYR A 555 28.83 -3.24 29.67
C TYR A 555 29.51 -2.36 28.60
N ASN A 556 28.73 -1.67 27.77
CA ASN A 556 29.26 -0.81 26.72
C ASN A 556 30.05 0.36 27.32
N LYS A 557 29.57 0.96 28.41
CA LYS A 557 30.34 1.95 29.19
C LYS A 557 31.65 1.36 29.72
N GLY A 558 31.61 0.15 30.28
CA GLY A 558 32.80 -0.56 30.76
C GLY A 558 33.82 -0.79 29.64
N LYS A 559 33.36 -1.21 28.46
CA LYS A 559 34.19 -1.40 27.27
C LYS A 559 34.85 -0.11 26.84
N THR A 560 34.09 0.98 26.71
CA THR A 560 34.62 2.30 26.34
C THR A 560 35.61 2.84 27.38
N LEU A 561 35.39 2.59 28.67
CA LEU A 561 36.33 2.95 29.74
C LEU A 561 37.63 2.15 29.68
N ASN A 562 37.54 0.87 29.34
CA ASN A 562 38.69 -0.01 29.14
C ASN A 562 39.54 0.47 27.95
N ASP A 563 38.91 0.90 26.86
CA ASP A 563 39.60 1.48 25.69
C ASP A 563 40.30 2.81 26.01
N LEU A 564 39.84 3.53 27.05
CA LEU A 564 40.49 4.72 27.61
C LEU A 564 41.54 4.39 28.70
N SER A 565 41.88 3.11 28.89
CA SER A 565 42.79 2.62 29.93
C SER A 565 42.34 2.95 31.37
N ARG A 566 41.05 3.19 31.60
CA ARG A 566 40.47 3.43 32.93
C ARG A 566 39.93 2.12 33.52
N HIS A 567 40.84 1.18 33.74
CA HIS A 567 40.52 -0.21 34.04
C HIS A 567 39.73 -0.41 35.35
N GLU A 568 39.99 0.37 36.41
CA GLU A 568 39.27 0.26 37.69
C GLU A 568 37.78 0.60 37.53
N LYS A 569 37.48 1.72 36.85
CA LYS A 569 36.10 2.15 36.58
C LYS A 569 35.39 1.20 35.61
N ALA A 570 36.13 0.61 34.67
CA ALA A 570 35.58 -0.41 33.78
C ALA A 570 35.12 -1.66 34.57
N ILE A 571 35.93 -2.12 35.54
CA ILE A 571 35.58 -3.25 36.42
C ILE A 571 34.32 -2.96 37.24
N GLU A 572 34.16 -1.75 37.77
CA GLU A 572 32.92 -1.35 38.47
C GLU A 572 31.69 -1.48 37.56
N CYS A 573 31.79 -1.03 36.32
CA CYS A 573 30.70 -1.14 35.33
C CYS A 573 30.42 -2.60 34.96
N TYR A 574 31.44 -3.43 34.75
CA TYR A 574 31.24 -4.85 34.47
C TYR A 574 30.64 -5.60 35.65
N ASN A 575 31.04 -5.29 36.89
CA ASN A 575 30.42 -5.87 38.08
C ASN A 575 28.93 -5.55 38.15
N LYS A 576 28.52 -4.31 37.80
CA LYS A 576 27.11 -3.94 37.72
C LYS A 576 26.36 -4.67 36.61
N ALA A 577 26.96 -4.81 35.43
CA ALA A 577 26.38 -5.61 34.35
C ALA A 577 26.18 -7.08 34.76
N ILE A 578 27.15 -7.68 35.45
CA ILE A 578 27.12 -9.05 35.95
C ILE A 578 26.10 -9.22 37.10
N GLU A 579 25.96 -8.23 37.99
CA GLU A 579 24.97 -8.23 39.07
C GLU A 579 23.54 -8.28 38.50
N ILE A 580 23.30 -7.57 37.39
CA ILE A 580 22.00 -7.56 36.70
C ILE A 580 21.81 -8.83 35.86
N LYS A 581 22.84 -9.26 35.12
CA LYS A 581 22.84 -10.42 34.23
C LYS A 581 24.02 -11.36 34.54
N PRO A 582 23.84 -12.34 35.46
CA PRO A 582 24.93 -13.21 35.92
C PRO A 582 25.49 -14.16 34.87
N ASP A 583 24.79 -14.41 33.77
CA ASP A 583 25.20 -15.30 32.68
C ASP A 583 25.82 -14.53 31.49
N TYR A 584 26.27 -13.29 31.70
CA TYR A 584 26.82 -12.47 30.62
C TYR A 584 28.33 -12.70 30.41
N SER A 585 28.67 -13.71 29.60
CA SER A 585 30.05 -14.17 29.37
C SER A 585 31.01 -13.04 28.94
N SER A 586 30.62 -12.17 28.00
CA SER A 586 31.48 -11.08 27.52
C SER A 586 31.86 -10.07 28.61
N ALA A 587 31.00 -9.83 29.60
CA ALA A 587 31.33 -8.96 30.73
C ALA A 587 32.39 -9.59 31.65
N TYR A 588 32.35 -10.91 31.86
CA TYR A 588 33.40 -11.64 32.59
C TYR A 588 34.74 -11.60 31.84
N CYS A 589 34.72 -11.83 30.53
CA CYS A 589 35.92 -11.77 29.69
C CYS A 589 36.57 -10.38 29.75
N ASN A 590 35.80 -9.32 29.53
CA ASN A 590 36.33 -7.96 29.54
C ASN A 590 36.72 -7.47 30.95
N LYS A 591 36.04 -7.94 32.00
CA LYS A 591 36.48 -7.72 33.39
C LYS A 591 37.84 -8.39 33.64
N GLY A 592 38.01 -9.63 33.19
CA GLY A 592 39.29 -10.34 33.25
C GLY A 592 40.39 -9.57 32.52
N TYR A 593 40.09 -9.04 31.33
CA TYR A 593 41.03 -8.20 30.57
C TYR A 593 41.48 -6.96 31.37
N SER A 594 40.55 -6.21 31.96
CA SER A 594 40.89 -5.06 32.79
C SER A 594 41.69 -5.44 34.03
N LEU A 595 41.37 -6.55 34.70
CA LEU A 595 42.14 -7.06 35.85
C LEU A 595 43.56 -7.47 35.48
N SER A 596 43.72 -8.11 34.30
CA SER A 596 45.03 -8.51 33.77
C SER A 596 45.92 -7.29 33.53
N HIS A 597 45.38 -6.17 33.03
CA HIS A 597 46.11 -4.92 32.83
C HIS A 597 46.49 -4.22 34.15
N LEU A 598 45.73 -4.44 35.22
CA LEU A 598 46.05 -3.97 36.57
C LEU A 598 47.05 -4.89 37.31
N GLY A 599 47.57 -5.93 36.64
CA GLY A 599 48.51 -6.89 37.23
C GLY A 599 47.86 -7.95 38.13
N LYS A 600 46.53 -7.99 38.24
CA LYS A 600 45.78 -8.98 39.03
C LYS A 600 45.48 -10.22 38.19
N LYS A 601 46.54 -10.93 37.80
CA LYS A 601 46.48 -12.00 36.79
C LYS A 601 45.69 -13.23 37.27
N GLU A 602 45.76 -13.59 38.54
CA GLU A 602 45.01 -14.71 39.12
C GLU A 602 43.49 -14.45 39.14
N GLU A 603 43.07 -13.25 39.57
CA GLU A 603 41.66 -12.83 39.53
C GLU A 603 41.15 -12.76 38.08
N ALA A 604 42.01 -12.36 37.14
CA ALA A 604 41.67 -12.35 35.71
C ALA A 604 41.41 -13.76 35.17
N ILE A 605 42.25 -14.74 35.52
CA ILE A 605 42.07 -16.15 35.14
C ILE A 605 40.76 -16.72 35.68
N GLU A 606 40.38 -16.38 36.92
CA GLU A 606 39.08 -16.78 37.46
C GLU A 606 37.92 -16.21 36.62
N CYS A 607 38.00 -14.93 36.24
CA CYS A 607 37.01 -14.30 35.38
C CYS A 607 36.93 -14.97 34.00
N TYR A 608 38.07 -15.30 33.37
CA TYR A 608 38.08 -16.02 32.09
C TYR A 608 37.51 -17.43 32.22
N ASN A 609 37.81 -18.16 33.30
CA ASN A 609 37.22 -19.47 33.55
C ASN A 609 35.70 -19.40 33.67
N LYS A 610 35.17 -18.34 34.33
CA LYS A 610 33.73 -18.09 34.38
C LYS A 610 33.16 -17.78 33.00
N ALA A 611 33.80 -16.91 32.21
CA ALA A 611 33.39 -16.60 30.84
C ALA A 611 33.32 -17.87 29.96
N ILE A 612 34.35 -18.73 30.04
CA ILE A 612 34.45 -20.01 29.33
C ILE A 612 33.39 -21.00 29.80
N SER A 613 33.10 -21.06 31.11
CA SER A 613 32.05 -21.95 31.63
C SER A 613 30.64 -21.58 31.14
N ILE A 614 30.42 -20.30 30.85
CA ILE A 614 29.15 -19.78 30.31
C ILE A 614 29.12 -19.95 28.79
N ASN A 615 30.20 -19.59 28.10
CA ASN A 615 30.37 -19.75 26.66
C ASN A 615 31.68 -20.46 26.33
N PRO A 616 31.65 -21.79 26.13
CA PRO A 616 32.83 -22.57 25.78
C PRO A 616 33.42 -22.28 24.40
N GLU A 617 32.72 -21.55 23.53
CA GLU A 617 33.15 -21.19 22.18
C GLU A 617 33.77 -19.77 22.10
N ASP A 618 34.00 -19.09 23.23
CA ASP A 618 34.67 -17.79 23.24
C ASP A 618 36.20 -17.93 23.12
N SER A 619 36.71 -17.96 21.89
CA SER A 619 38.15 -18.02 21.58
C SER A 619 38.95 -16.87 22.23
N GLY A 620 38.34 -15.69 22.36
CA GLY A 620 38.96 -14.52 23.00
C GLY A 620 39.25 -14.74 24.48
N SER A 621 38.33 -15.39 25.21
CA SER A 621 38.54 -15.75 26.62
C SER A 621 39.69 -16.73 26.80
N TYR A 622 39.83 -17.74 25.95
CA TYR A 622 40.96 -18.68 26.00
C TYR A 622 42.29 -17.98 25.71
N CYS A 623 42.33 -17.12 24.70
CA CYS A 623 43.53 -16.34 24.38
C CYS A 623 43.94 -15.41 25.53
N ASN A 624 43.00 -14.63 26.06
CA ASN A 624 43.28 -13.70 27.16
C ASN A 624 43.72 -14.41 28.44
N LYS A 625 43.14 -15.60 28.71
CA LYS A 625 43.59 -16.49 29.79
C LYS A 625 45.01 -16.99 29.56
N ALA A 626 45.33 -17.43 28.33
CA ALA A 626 46.66 -17.91 27.99
C ALA A 626 47.74 -16.84 28.14
N VAL A 627 47.47 -15.60 27.71
CA VAL A 627 48.38 -14.46 27.93
C VAL A 627 48.62 -14.24 29.43
N SER A 628 47.55 -14.28 30.24
CA SER A 628 47.67 -14.12 31.69
C SER A 628 48.42 -15.28 32.37
N LEU A 629 48.28 -16.52 31.86
CA LEU A 629 49.04 -17.68 32.31
C LEU A 629 50.53 -17.61 31.92
N TYR A 630 50.81 -17.12 30.72
CA TYR A 630 52.17 -16.89 30.23
C TYR A 630 52.91 -15.88 31.12
N ASP A 631 52.27 -14.77 31.45
CA ASP A 631 52.82 -13.74 32.35
C ASP A 631 53.13 -14.30 33.76
N LEU A 632 52.38 -15.29 34.22
CA LEU A 632 52.61 -16.01 35.48
C LEU A 632 53.64 -17.15 35.36
N GLY A 633 54.26 -17.33 34.20
CA GLY A 633 55.26 -18.37 33.93
C GLY A 633 54.69 -19.77 33.67
N LYS A 634 53.35 -19.92 33.60
CA LYS A 634 52.67 -21.20 33.30
C LYS A 634 52.59 -21.46 31.80
N LYS A 635 53.76 -21.59 31.17
CA LYS A 635 53.94 -21.63 29.71
C LYS A 635 53.20 -22.80 29.03
N GLN A 636 53.18 -23.99 29.64
CA GLN A 636 52.51 -25.16 29.06
C GLN A 636 50.98 -25.01 29.04
N GLU A 637 50.38 -24.55 30.13
CA GLU A 637 48.94 -24.26 30.20
C GLU A 637 48.55 -23.14 29.22
N ALA A 638 49.43 -22.15 29.00
CA ALA A 638 49.23 -21.10 28.01
C ALA A 638 49.15 -21.66 26.57
N ILE A 639 50.04 -22.59 26.20
CA ILE A 639 50.01 -23.26 24.89
C ILE A 639 48.72 -24.04 24.68
N GLU A 640 48.24 -24.76 25.70
CA GLU A 640 46.98 -25.51 25.63
C GLU A 640 45.76 -24.60 25.39
N ASN A 641 45.69 -23.48 26.12
CA ASN A 641 44.60 -22.52 25.97
C ASN A 641 44.68 -21.79 24.61
N LEU A 642 45.88 -21.40 24.13
CA LEU A 642 46.05 -20.83 22.78
C LEU A 642 45.71 -21.82 21.68
N THR A 643 46.07 -23.10 21.87
CA THR A 643 45.69 -24.15 20.92
C THR A 643 44.17 -24.30 20.87
N THR A 644 43.49 -24.25 22.01
CA THR A 644 42.02 -24.26 22.08
C THR A 644 41.43 -23.03 21.38
N ALA A 645 41.97 -21.83 21.62
CA ALA A 645 41.55 -20.60 20.92
C ALA A 645 41.68 -20.73 19.40
N ILE A 646 42.79 -21.29 18.92
CA ILE A 646 43.04 -21.57 17.49
C ILE A 646 42.07 -22.62 16.93
N THR A 647 41.74 -23.66 17.70
CA THR A 647 40.75 -24.65 17.23
C THR A 647 39.35 -24.06 17.05
N ILE A 648 39.00 -23.05 17.85
CA ILE A 648 37.70 -22.37 17.79
C ILE A 648 37.70 -21.34 16.65
N ASP A 649 38.74 -20.51 16.55
CA ASP A 649 38.90 -19.50 15.50
C ASP A 649 40.29 -19.60 14.84
N PRO A 650 40.44 -20.48 13.84
CA PRO A 650 41.72 -20.73 13.17
C PRO A 650 42.13 -19.61 12.21
N ALA A 651 41.24 -18.65 11.92
CA ALA A 651 41.50 -17.57 10.97
C ALA A 651 42.16 -16.34 11.63
N ASN A 652 42.23 -16.29 12.97
CA ASN A 652 42.80 -15.16 13.69
C ASN A 652 44.34 -15.29 13.81
N PRO A 653 45.13 -14.44 13.12
CA PRO A 653 46.58 -14.56 13.10
C PRO A 653 47.23 -14.23 14.45
N LEU A 654 46.55 -13.45 15.31
CA LEU A 654 47.10 -13.04 16.61
C LEU A 654 47.31 -14.23 17.55
N TYR A 655 46.43 -15.23 17.49
CA TYR A 655 46.54 -16.41 18.37
C TYR A 655 47.78 -17.25 18.06
N TYR A 656 48.13 -17.37 16.77
CA TYR A 656 49.38 -18.02 16.35
C TYR A 656 50.60 -17.19 16.76
N CYS A 657 50.55 -15.85 16.61
CA CYS A 657 51.63 -14.99 17.09
C CYS A 657 51.86 -15.14 18.61
N ASP A 658 50.79 -15.18 19.40
CA ASP A 658 50.90 -15.31 20.85
C ASP A 658 51.39 -16.70 21.25
N ARG A 659 50.98 -17.77 20.56
CA ARG A 659 51.49 -19.13 20.82
C ARG A 659 52.96 -19.28 20.42
N ALA A 660 53.36 -18.68 19.30
CA ALA A 660 54.75 -18.64 18.86
C ALA A 660 55.67 -17.95 19.87
N LYS A 661 55.21 -16.85 20.51
CA LYS A 661 55.95 -16.20 21.60
C LYS A 661 56.16 -17.14 22.78
N VAL A 662 55.14 -17.92 23.15
CA VAL A 662 55.26 -18.90 24.24
C VAL A 662 56.23 -20.03 23.87
N PHE A 663 56.14 -20.59 22.66
CA PHE A 663 57.08 -21.61 22.16
C PHE A 663 58.53 -21.13 22.15
N ASN A 664 58.76 -19.90 21.68
CA ASN A 664 60.09 -19.29 21.69
C ASN A 664 60.64 -19.15 23.11
N SER A 665 59.79 -18.81 24.09
CA SER A 665 60.21 -18.73 25.50
C SER A 665 60.58 -20.09 26.12
N LEU A 666 60.28 -21.20 25.44
CA LEU A 666 60.62 -22.57 25.81
C LEU A 666 61.77 -23.14 24.94
N ASN A 667 62.40 -22.31 24.08
CA ASN A 667 63.39 -22.71 23.08
C ASN A 667 62.87 -23.74 22.06
N GLN A 668 61.57 -23.72 21.77
CA GLN A 668 60.94 -24.53 20.72
C GLN A 668 60.88 -23.72 19.41
N GLU A 669 62.04 -23.54 18.79
CA GLU A 669 62.22 -22.63 17.66
C GLU A 669 61.47 -23.08 16.38
N ALA A 670 61.37 -24.40 16.16
CA ALA A 670 60.71 -24.96 14.97
C ALA A 670 59.19 -24.70 14.99
N GLU A 671 58.55 -24.95 16.13
CA GLU A 671 57.11 -24.74 16.35
C GLU A 671 56.77 -23.24 16.36
N ALA A 672 57.64 -22.40 16.93
CA ALA A 672 57.48 -20.94 16.89
C ALA A 672 57.53 -20.41 15.45
N LEU A 673 58.50 -20.86 14.64
CA LEU A 673 58.63 -20.45 13.24
C LEU A 673 57.42 -20.89 12.39
N GLN A 674 56.90 -22.09 12.65
CA GLN A 674 55.69 -22.59 11.99
C GLN A 674 54.48 -21.70 12.27
N ASP A 675 54.22 -21.36 13.53
CA ASP A 675 53.10 -20.49 13.91
C ASP A 675 53.26 -19.06 13.35
N PHE A 676 54.49 -18.52 13.32
CA PHE A 676 54.74 -17.22 12.69
C PHE A 676 54.49 -17.23 11.19
N ASN A 677 54.85 -18.30 10.48
CA ASN A 677 54.58 -18.45 9.05
C ASN A 677 53.06 -18.52 8.76
N ILE A 678 52.30 -19.25 9.59
CA ILE A 678 50.84 -19.31 9.47
C ILE A 678 50.22 -17.93 9.73
N ALA A 679 50.64 -17.24 10.79
CA ALA A 679 50.19 -15.90 11.10
C ALA A 679 50.48 -14.91 9.96
N TYR A 680 51.69 -14.96 9.39
CA TYR A 680 52.10 -14.11 8.26
C TYR A 680 51.23 -14.35 7.02
N ASN A 681 50.96 -15.61 6.67
CA ASN A 681 50.11 -15.95 5.53
C ASN A 681 48.67 -15.46 5.72
N LEU A 682 48.08 -15.68 6.90
CA LEU A 682 46.75 -15.17 7.25
C LEU A 682 46.69 -13.64 7.20
N MET A 683 47.71 -12.94 7.71
CA MET A 683 47.79 -11.48 7.65
C MET A 683 47.95 -10.95 6.21
N LYS A 684 48.67 -11.66 5.34
CA LYS A 684 48.84 -11.31 3.92
C LYS A 684 47.51 -11.41 3.15
N GLU A 685 46.71 -12.43 3.42
CA GLU A 685 45.35 -12.56 2.84
C GLU A 685 44.39 -11.46 3.34
N VAL A 686 44.54 -11.00 4.59
CA VAL A 686 43.76 -9.89 5.16
C VAL A 686 44.20 -8.52 4.61
N HIS A 687 45.51 -8.31 4.39
CA HIS A 687 46.04 -7.05 3.84
C HIS A 687 45.67 -6.79 2.38
N ILE A 688 45.44 -7.84 1.59
CA ILE A 688 44.86 -7.73 0.23
C ILE A 688 43.42 -7.17 0.27
N ASN A 689 42.75 -7.17 1.44
CA ASN A 689 41.36 -6.75 1.58
C ASN A 689 41.11 -5.49 2.44
N ARG A 690 42.01 -4.99 3.29
CA ARG A 690 41.86 -3.68 3.98
C ARG A 690 43.19 -3.09 4.49
N ARG A 691 43.38 -1.78 4.27
CA ARG A 691 44.42 -0.95 4.92
C ARG A 691 44.12 -0.82 6.42
N ASN A 692 44.93 -1.42 7.28
CA ASN A 692 45.05 -0.97 8.67
C ASN A 692 46.52 -1.00 9.13
N LYS A 693 47.03 0.20 9.43
CA LYS A 693 48.34 0.45 10.03
C LYS A 693 48.22 0.25 11.54
N LYS A 694 48.79 -0.83 12.07
CA LYS A 694 49.49 -0.89 13.37
C LYS A 694 49.93 -2.33 13.62
N LEU A 695 51.16 -2.65 13.24
CA LEU A 695 51.95 -3.60 14.00
C LEU A 695 53.22 -2.89 14.45
N SER A 696 53.63 -3.14 15.70
CA SER A 696 54.83 -2.59 16.29
C SER A 696 56.06 -3.08 15.52
N ASN A 697 56.95 -2.13 15.21
CA ASN A 697 58.23 -2.39 14.56
C ASN A 697 59.07 -3.47 15.26
N GLU A 698 58.83 -3.74 16.55
CA GLU A 698 59.53 -4.77 17.34
C GLU A 698 59.37 -6.21 16.81
N ASN A 699 58.20 -6.56 16.26
CA ASN A 699 57.96 -7.94 15.76
C ASN A 699 58.66 -8.18 14.41
N ILE A 700 58.74 -7.14 13.57
CA ILE A 700 59.49 -7.18 12.31
C ILE A 700 61.00 -7.12 12.60
N ASP A 701 61.41 -6.32 13.58
CA ASP A 701 62.82 -6.16 13.99
C ASP A 701 63.39 -7.42 14.66
N TRP A 702 62.56 -8.23 15.33
CA TRP A 702 62.96 -9.52 15.90
C TRP A 702 63.05 -10.64 14.85
N ILE A 703 62.11 -10.69 13.88
CA ILE A 703 62.23 -11.56 12.70
C ILE A 703 63.52 -11.26 11.93
N ASN A 704 63.90 -9.98 11.83
CA ASN A 704 65.15 -9.53 11.20
C ASN A 704 66.43 -9.89 11.99
N LYS A 705 66.32 -10.31 13.26
CA LYS A 705 67.47 -10.67 14.12
C LYS A 705 67.79 -12.16 14.17
N THR A 706 66.86 -13.01 13.76
CA THR A 706 66.91 -14.47 13.98
C THR A 706 67.24 -15.26 12.71
N LEU A 707 67.25 -14.60 11.54
CA LEU A 707 67.61 -15.16 10.23
C LEU A 707 69.01 -14.65 9.80
N ASP A 708 69.87 -15.52 9.26
CA ASP A 708 71.19 -15.15 8.71
C ASP A 708 71.07 -13.97 7.71
N GLN A 709 72.01 -13.02 7.74
CA GLN A 709 71.98 -11.80 6.89
C GLN A 709 71.81 -12.14 5.40
N ASP A 710 72.44 -13.22 4.93
CA ASP A 710 72.38 -13.65 3.53
C ASP A 710 71.00 -14.22 3.15
N ARG A 711 70.31 -14.90 4.08
CA ARG A 711 68.94 -15.41 3.89
C ARG A 711 67.92 -14.27 3.94
N ILE A 712 68.15 -13.26 4.80
CA ILE A 712 67.35 -12.03 4.82
C ILE A 712 67.51 -11.26 3.51
N GLU A 713 68.73 -11.18 2.97
CA GLU A 713 68.97 -10.51 1.70
C GLU A 713 68.31 -11.25 0.53
N LEU A 714 68.32 -12.58 0.53
CA LEU A 714 67.57 -13.39 -0.44
C LEU A 714 66.05 -13.18 -0.30
N LEU A 715 65.50 -13.18 0.93
CA LEU A 715 64.08 -12.92 1.19
C LEU A 715 63.65 -11.51 0.75
N LYS A 716 64.47 -10.49 1.03
CA LYS A 716 64.24 -9.12 0.57
C LYS A 716 64.23 -9.06 -0.96
N LYS A 717 65.20 -9.68 -1.63
CA LYS A 717 65.29 -9.74 -3.10
C LYS A 717 64.17 -10.55 -3.75
N LEU A 718 63.73 -11.64 -3.13
CA LEU A 718 62.54 -12.40 -3.54
C LEU A 718 61.27 -11.55 -3.43
N THR A 719 61.18 -10.75 -2.38
CA THR A 719 60.06 -9.81 -2.20
C THR A 719 60.10 -8.73 -3.29
N THR A 720 61.28 -8.18 -3.59
CA THR A 720 61.44 -7.19 -4.67
C THR A 720 61.16 -7.80 -6.05
N LEU A 721 61.52 -9.07 -6.26
CA LEU A 721 61.22 -9.80 -7.49
C LEU A 721 59.72 -10.04 -7.66
N GLN A 722 59.02 -10.42 -6.58
CA GLN A 722 57.56 -10.59 -6.58
C GLN A 722 56.83 -9.26 -6.80
N GLU A 723 57.32 -8.16 -6.23
CA GLU A 723 56.81 -6.81 -6.47
C GLU A 723 57.02 -6.39 -7.93
N SER A 724 58.22 -6.57 -8.48
CA SER A 724 58.51 -6.30 -9.89
C SER A 724 57.68 -7.19 -10.83
N ALA A 725 57.38 -8.44 -10.48
CA ALA A 725 56.50 -9.30 -11.28
C ALA A 725 55.03 -8.82 -11.33
N ILE A 726 54.56 -8.15 -10.27
CA ILE A 726 53.23 -7.52 -10.26
C ILE A 726 53.25 -6.24 -11.09
N GLU A 727 54.28 -5.40 -10.93
CA GLU A 727 54.47 -4.20 -11.76
C GLU A 727 54.55 -4.56 -13.25
N PHE A 728 55.31 -5.60 -13.60
CA PHE A 728 55.37 -6.09 -14.98
C PHE A 728 54.02 -6.60 -15.46
N LYS A 729 53.27 -7.35 -14.65
CA LYS A 729 51.91 -7.76 -15.03
C LYS A 729 51.01 -6.55 -15.34
N GLU A 730 51.05 -5.51 -14.51
CA GLU A 730 50.29 -4.28 -14.76
C GLU A 730 50.79 -3.52 -16.00
N GLU A 731 52.09 -3.51 -16.27
CA GLU A 731 52.65 -2.92 -17.49
C GLU A 731 52.27 -3.71 -18.75
N PHE A 732 52.25 -5.04 -18.71
CA PHE A 732 51.80 -5.89 -19.82
C PHE A 732 50.30 -5.73 -20.10
N GLU A 733 49.46 -5.60 -19.08
CA GLU A 733 48.03 -5.28 -19.25
C GLU A 733 47.84 -3.86 -19.81
N LYS A 734 48.63 -2.87 -19.36
CA LYS A 734 48.62 -1.51 -19.95
C LYS A 734 49.03 -1.51 -21.42
N LEU A 735 50.09 -2.25 -21.79
CA LEU A 735 50.50 -2.39 -23.19
C LEU A 735 49.41 -3.07 -24.03
N LYS A 736 48.67 -4.01 -23.45
CA LYS A 736 47.54 -4.69 -24.10
C LYS A 736 46.33 -3.78 -24.30
N ASP A 737 46.09 -2.86 -23.36
CA ASP A 737 45.05 -1.83 -23.46
C ASP A 737 45.42 -0.71 -24.45
N GLU A 738 46.70 -0.31 -24.51
CA GLU A 738 47.22 0.69 -25.48
C GLU A 738 47.08 0.20 -26.93
N VAL A 739 47.16 -1.11 -27.18
CA VAL A 739 47.01 -1.74 -28.50
C VAL A 739 45.54 -2.10 -28.73
N SER A 740 44.62 -1.14 -28.90
CA SER A 740 43.19 -1.46 -28.90
C SER A 740 42.70 -2.30 -30.12
N GLU A 741 43.37 -2.23 -31.28
CA GLU A 741 42.86 -2.78 -32.55
C GLU A 741 43.81 -3.71 -33.35
N ASN A 742 44.99 -4.11 -32.83
CA ASN A 742 45.90 -5.06 -33.51
C ASN A 742 45.94 -6.44 -32.81
N PRO A 743 45.26 -7.48 -33.34
CA PRO A 743 45.15 -8.79 -32.70
C PRO A 743 46.48 -9.55 -32.63
N ASP A 744 47.35 -9.39 -33.64
CA ASP A 744 48.63 -10.11 -33.71
C ASP A 744 49.62 -9.57 -32.67
N LEU A 745 49.63 -8.25 -32.48
CA LEU A 745 50.47 -7.63 -31.45
C LEU A 745 49.95 -7.92 -30.03
N LYS A 746 48.63 -8.02 -29.82
CA LYS A 746 48.08 -8.52 -28.54
C LYS A 746 48.48 -9.97 -28.25
N ARG A 747 48.53 -10.81 -29.28
CA ARG A 747 48.93 -12.22 -29.16
C ARG A 747 50.42 -12.36 -28.82
N GLU A 748 51.27 -11.55 -29.44
CA GLU A 748 52.71 -11.47 -29.13
C GLU A 748 52.93 -11.01 -27.68
N ILE A 749 52.22 -9.96 -27.22
CA ILE A 749 52.26 -9.48 -25.82
C ILE A 749 51.85 -10.61 -24.85
N ASP A 750 50.80 -11.36 -25.16
CA ASP A 750 50.32 -12.48 -24.34
C ASP A 750 51.28 -13.68 -24.33
N GLU A 751 51.97 -13.97 -25.43
CA GLU A 751 52.98 -15.03 -25.51
C GLU A 751 54.26 -14.67 -24.75
N GLN A 752 54.76 -13.44 -24.89
CA GLN A 752 55.93 -12.98 -24.14
C GLN A 752 55.65 -12.94 -22.63
N TYR A 753 54.46 -12.46 -22.21
CA TYR A 753 54.06 -12.49 -20.81
C TYR A 753 54.02 -13.91 -20.22
N LYS A 754 53.59 -14.92 -21.00
CA LYS A 754 53.61 -16.33 -20.56
C LYS A 754 55.02 -16.86 -20.35
N ILE A 755 55.97 -16.52 -21.22
CA ILE A 755 57.38 -16.93 -21.13
C ILE A 755 58.02 -16.33 -19.86
N ILE A 756 57.85 -15.01 -19.66
CA ILE A 756 58.34 -14.29 -18.48
C ILE A 756 57.75 -14.86 -17.19
N LYS A 757 56.44 -15.16 -17.18
CA LYS A 757 55.77 -15.76 -16.02
C LYS A 757 56.27 -17.18 -15.69
N ALA A 758 56.61 -17.98 -16.70
CA ALA A 758 57.17 -19.31 -16.52
C ALA A 758 58.60 -19.24 -15.95
N GLN A 759 59.44 -18.34 -16.47
CA GLN A 759 60.79 -18.09 -15.97
C GLN A 759 60.79 -17.56 -14.52
N HIS A 760 59.89 -16.62 -14.19
CA HIS A 760 59.69 -16.15 -12.82
C HIS A 760 59.33 -17.30 -11.87
N SER A 761 58.42 -18.19 -12.28
CA SER A 761 58.00 -19.33 -11.45
C SER A 761 59.16 -20.30 -11.18
N GLN A 762 60.00 -20.59 -12.18
CA GLN A 762 61.18 -21.43 -12.02
C GLN A 762 62.23 -20.83 -11.06
N ILE A 763 62.43 -19.50 -11.11
CA ILE A 763 63.37 -18.80 -10.21
C ILE A 763 62.84 -18.81 -8.76
N VAL A 764 61.54 -18.60 -8.57
CA VAL A 764 60.92 -18.65 -7.23
C VAL A 764 60.97 -20.07 -6.65
N GLU A 765 60.68 -21.10 -7.44
CA GLU A 765 60.72 -22.49 -6.99
C GLU A 765 62.14 -22.90 -6.55
N ARG A 766 63.17 -22.58 -7.35
CA ARG A 766 64.58 -22.81 -6.97
C ARG A 766 65.00 -22.03 -5.72
N ALA A 767 64.47 -20.82 -5.52
CA ALA A 767 64.79 -20.01 -4.35
C ALA A 767 64.11 -20.51 -3.06
N VAL A 768 62.89 -21.06 -3.17
CA VAL A 768 62.18 -21.73 -2.07
C VAL A 768 62.90 -23.02 -1.68
N ASP A 769 63.36 -23.81 -2.64
CA ASP A 769 64.14 -25.02 -2.38
C ASP A 769 65.48 -24.69 -1.69
N CYS A 770 66.13 -23.59 -2.08
CA CYS A 770 67.37 -23.12 -1.46
C CYS A 770 67.16 -22.69 0.01
N LEU A 771 66.07 -21.99 0.32
CA LEU A 771 65.70 -21.59 1.70
C LEU A 771 65.42 -22.78 2.63
N ASN A 772 64.98 -23.90 2.08
CA ASN A 772 64.63 -25.12 2.83
C ASN A 772 65.81 -26.08 3.07
N SER A 773 67.01 -25.78 2.55
CA SER A 773 68.20 -26.62 2.70
C SER A 773 69.04 -26.28 3.96
N ASN A 774 69.54 -27.30 4.67
CA ASN A 774 70.24 -27.18 5.97
C ASN A 774 71.79 -27.13 5.89
N ASN A 775 72.38 -26.99 4.70
CA ASN A 775 73.84 -26.99 4.52
C ASN A 775 74.40 -25.58 4.21
N ASN A 776 74.95 -24.92 5.23
CA ASN A 776 75.33 -23.49 5.18
C ASN A 776 76.46 -23.10 4.19
N ASN A 777 77.28 -24.04 3.69
CA ASN A 777 78.42 -23.72 2.81
C ASN A 777 78.11 -23.85 1.31
N GLU A 778 77.20 -24.74 0.90
CA GLU A 778 76.75 -24.84 -0.50
C GLU A 778 75.66 -23.79 -0.81
N SER A 779 74.81 -23.48 0.19
CA SER A 779 73.73 -22.51 0.07
C SER A 779 74.20 -21.10 -0.27
N ASN A 780 75.35 -20.63 0.23
CA ASN A 780 75.80 -19.24 -0.02
C ASN A 780 76.22 -19.00 -1.48
N SER A 781 76.81 -20.00 -2.15
CA SER A 781 77.15 -19.90 -3.57
C SER A 781 75.89 -19.91 -4.45
N GLU A 782 74.89 -20.70 -4.06
CA GLU A 782 73.63 -20.84 -4.78
C GLU A 782 72.72 -19.62 -4.57
N ILE A 783 72.75 -19.01 -3.37
CA ILE A 783 72.11 -17.72 -3.06
C ILE A 783 72.69 -16.59 -3.94
N GLN A 784 74.01 -16.55 -4.13
CA GLN A 784 74.65 -15.56 -5.00
C GLN A 784 74.28 -15.77 -6.48
N ASN A 785 74.21 -17.02 -6.93
CA ASN A 785 73.79 -17.36 -8.29
C ASN A 785 72.30 -17.04 -8.53
N LEU A 786 71.42 -17.38 -7.59
CA LEU A 786 70.00 -17.02 -7.64
C LEU A 786 69.79 -15.49 -7.62
N THR A 787 70.58 -14.76 -6.83
CA THR A 787 70.59 -13.30 -6.82
C THR A 787 70.96 -12.72 -8.19
N ASN A 788 71.95 -13.29 -8.85
CA ASN A 788 72.35 -12.88 -10.20
C ASN A 788 71.28 -13.24 -11.24
N ASP A 789 70.68 -14.42 -11.14
CA ASP A 789 69.58 -14.87 -12.01
C ASP A 789 68.36 -13.94 -11.87
N MET A 790 68.02 -13.51 -10.65
CA MET A 790 66.93 -12.56 -10.38
C MET A 790 67.19 -11.19 -10.99
N ASN A 791 68.40 -10.65 -10.84
CA ASN A 791 68.77 -9.36 -11.45
C ASN A 791 68.76 -9.44 -12.98
N LYS A 792 69.25 -10.54 -13.54
CA LYS A 792 69.26 -10.78 -14.98
C LYS A 792 67.85 -10.92 -15.54
N PHE A 793 66.96 -11.60 -14.83
CA PHE A 793 65.55 -11.70 -15.18
C PHE A 793 64.87 -10.33 -15.20
N LYS A 794 65.12 -9.48 -14.19
CA LYS A 794 64.56 -8.12 -14.13
C LYS A 794 65.01 -7.27 -15.32
N ILE A 795 66.30 -7.27 -15.64
CA ILE A 795 66.86 -6.54 -16.78
C ILE A 795 66.28 -7.05 -18.11
N SER A 796 66.22 -8.38 -18.31
CA SER A 796 65.64 -9.00 -19.51
C SER A 796 64.18 -8.60 -19.72
N THR A 797 63.39 -8.55 -18.64
CA THR A 797 61.97 -8.22 -18.69
C THR A 797 61.74 -6.75 -19.02
N GLU A 798 62.55 -5.85 -18.45
CA GLU A 798 62.53 -4.41 -18.76
C GLU A 798 62.93 -4.13 -20.22
N GLU A 799 63.92 -4.87 -20.75
CA GLU A 799 64.33 -4.80 -22.16
C GLU A 799 63.21 -5.29 -23.10
N GLU A 800 62.50 -6.37 -22.76
CA GLU A 800 61.34 -6.88 -23.52
C GLU A 800 60.16 -5.92 -23.51
N ILE A 801 59.84 -5.31 -22.37
CA ILE A 801 58.80 -4.27 -22.27
C ILE A 801 59.18 -3.04 -23.11
N SER A 802 60.45 -2.62 -23.08
CA SER A 802 60.96 -1.52 -23.90
C SER A 802 60.91 -1.86 -25.40
N TYR A 803 61.21 -3.09 -25.78
CA TYR A 803 61.10 -3.57 -27.15
C TYR A 803 59.65 -3.54 -27.65
N LEU A 804 58.70 -4.06 -26.85
CA LEU A 804 57.27 -4.02 -27.16
C LEU A 804 56.74 -2.59 -27.28
N ARG A 805 57.15 -1.67 -26.39
CA ARG A 805 56.85 -0.23 -26.51
C ARG A 805 57.37 0.37 -27.81
N SER A 806 58.59 0.01 -28.23
CA SER A 806 59.17 0.49 -29.50
C SER A 806 58.41 -0.03 -30.74
N LEU A 807 57.84 -1.23 -30.65
CA LEU A 807 56.98 -1.81 -31.69
C LEU A 807 55.63 -1.09 -31.77
N ILE A 808 55.00 -0.81 -30.63
CA ILE A 808 53.76 -0.02 -30.56
C ILE A 808 53.99 1.37 -31.15
N GLN A 809 55.10 2.03 -30.80
CA GLN A 809 55.42 3.38 -31.30
C GLN A 809 55.70 3.41 -32.82
N LYS A 810 56.24 2.34 -33.41
CA LYS A 810 56.39 2.19 -34.87
C LYS A 810 55.04 2.01 -35.57
N VAL A 811 54.12 1.26 -34.97
CA VAL A 811 52.75 1.08 -35.48
C VAL A 811 51.95 2.40 -35.42
N ASP A 812 52.16 3.22 -34.39
CA ASP A 812 51.55 4.54 -34.29
C ASP A 812 52.15 5.59 -35.26
N GLN A 813 53.45 5.50 -35.58
CA GLN A 813 54.06 6.34 -36.63
C GLN A 813 53.54 6.02 -38.05
N GLU A 814 53.12 4.78 -38.32
CA GLU A 814 52.41 4.42 -39.56
C GLU A 814 50.95 4.92 -39.57
N LYS A 815 50.33 5.14 -38.41
CA LYS A 815 49.02 5.79 -38.24
C LYS A 815 49.06 7.30 -38.49
N VAL A 816 50.11 8.00 -38.07
CA VAL A 816 50.28 9.46 -38.28
C VAL A 816 50.42 9.81 -39.78
N ASN A 817 50.95 8.89 -40.61
CA ASN A 817 50.95 9.05 -42.08
C ASN A 817 49.59 8.76 -42.76
N ARG A 818 48.57 8.29 -42.02
CA ARG A 818 47.18 8.17 -42.50
C ARG A 818 46.31 9.39 -42.15
N GLU A 819 46.70 10.22 -41.18
CA GLU A 819 45.92 11.38 -40.72
C GLU A 819 46.11 12.66 -41.57
N GLU A 820 47.04 12.68 -42.54
CA GLU A 820 47.10 13.74 -43.57
C GLU A 820 46.11 13.53 -44.75
N VAL A 821 45.35 12.42 -44.77
CA VAL A 821 44.37 12.12 -45.85
C VAL A 821 42.97 12.68 -45.54
N GLU A 822 42.68 13.00 -44.28
CA GLU A 822 41.36 13.48 -43.85
C GLU A 822 40.99 14.91 -44.34
N PRO A 823 41.94 15.86 -44.50
CA PRO A 823 41.64 17.14 -45.16
C PRO A 823 41.41 17.01 -46.68
N TYR A 824 41.88 15.92 -47.29
CA TYR A 824 41.67 15.64 -48.72
C TYR A 824 40.33 14.93 -48.98
N ALA A 825 39.84 14.10 -48.04
CA ALA A 825 38.51 13.49 -48.07
C ALA A 825 37.38 14.53 -47.90
N LEU A 826 37.55 15.54 -47.03
CA LEU A 826 36.60 16.66 -46.87
C LEU A 826 36.55 17.58 -48.10
N LYS A 827 37.67 17.74 -48.81
CA LYS A 827 37.72 18.48 -50.08
C LYS A 827 37.02 17.72 -51.23
N VAL A 828 37.11 16.39 -51.24
CA VAL A 828 36.39 15.53 -52.20
C VAL A 828 34.88 15.46 -51.88
N CYS A 829 34.49 15.43 -50.60
CA CYS A 829 33.08 15.50 -50.20
C CYS A 829 32.40 16.83 -50.60
N SER A 830 33.11 17.95 -50.55
CA SER A 830 32.56 19.26 -50.99
C SER A 830 32.48 19.42 -52.52
N GLU A 831 33.27 18.68 -53.29
CA GLU A 831 33.18 18.68 -54.77
C GLU A 831 32.14 17.67 -55.31
N ILE A 832 31.80 16.62 -54.57
CA ILE A 832 30.74 15.64 -54.92
C ILE A 832 29.33 16.25 -54.82
N GLU A 833 29.13 17.31 -54.02
CA GLU A 833 27.86 18.05 -53.99
C GLU A 833 27.57 18.83 -55.29
N ARG A 834 28.56 19.02 -56.19
CA ARG A 834 28.44 19.92 -57.35
C ARG A 834 28.36 19.25 -58.74
N SER A 835 28.59 17.95 -58.90
CA SER A 835 28.32 17.27 -60.20
C SER A 835 28.32 15.73 -60.13
N PRO A 836 27.27 15.04 -60.60
CA PRO A 836 27.19 13.56 -60.56
C PRO A 836 28.19 12.81 -61.46
N ASN A 837 28.86 13.49 -62.40
CA ASN A 837 29.75 12.85 -63.37
C ASN A 837 31.21 12.64 -62.89
N VAL A 838 31.56 13.07 -61.68
CA VAL A 838 32.90 12.85 -61.09
C VAL A 838 33.00 11.46 -60.44
N LEU A 839 31.87 10.90 -59.98
CA LEU A 839 31.81 9.58 -59.33
C LEU A 839 32.31 8.45 -60.25
N LYS A 840 31.97 8.49 -61.54
CA LYS A 840 32.34 7.46 -62.53
C LYS A 840 33.85 7.38 -62.78
N LYS A 841 34.53 8.53 -62.88
CA LYS A 841 36.00 8.59 -63.04
C LYS A 841 36.76 8.15 -61.78
N TYR A 842 36.19 8.41 -60.60
CA TYR A 842 36.78 7.99 -59.33
C TYR A 842 36.69 6.47 -59.13
N TYR A 843 35.56 5.86 -59.49
CA TYR A 843 35.38 4.39 -59.48
C TYR A 843 36.30 3.68 -60.49
N GLU A 844 36.45 4.19 -61.71
CA GLU A 844 37.38 3.62 -62.71
C GLU A 844 38.84 3.68 -62.26
N ALA A 845 39.27 4.74 -61.56
CA ALA A 845 40.63 4.87 -61.04
C ALA A 845 40.91 3.91 -59.86
N LEU A 846 39.92 3.70 -58.98
CA LEU A 846 40.03 2.80 -57.83
C LEU A 846 40.02 1.33 -58.26
N TYR A 847 39.17 0.98 -59.23
CA TYR A 847 39.12 -0.36 -59.83
C TYR A 847 40.42 -0.70 -60.56
N ASN A 848 40.99 0.23 -61.34
CA ASN A 848 42.26 0.01 -62.04
C ASN A 848 43.46 -0.11 -61.08
N ARG A 849 43.45 0.61 -59.94
CA ARG A 849 44.48 0.45 -58.90
C ARG A 849 44.40 -0.90 -58.20
N LEU A 850 43.20 -1.33 -57.79
CA LEU A 850 43.00 -2.64 -57.18
C LEU A 850 43.36 -3.78 -58.13
N HIS A 851 43.00 -3.64 -59.41
CA HIS A 851 43.31 -4.62 -60.45
C HIS A 851 44.82 -4.73 -60.72
N ASN A 852 45.58 -3.62 -60.67
CA ASN A 852 47.03 -3.63 -60.81
C ASN A 852 47.75 -4.21 -59.58
N SER A 853 47.27 -3.94 -58.36
CA SER A 853 47.82 -4.53 -57.12
C SER A 853 47.61 -6.04 -57.03
N LEU A 854 46.47 -6.54 -57.52
CA LEU A 854 46.21 -7.98 -57.64
C LEU A 854 47.09 -8.64 -58.71
N LYS A 855 47.36 -7.96 -59.83
CA LYS A 855 48.31 -8.41 -60.87
C LYS A 855 49.76 -8.47 -60.38
N GLU A 856 50.20 -7.51 -59.56
CA GLU A 856 51.54 -7.55 -58.95
C GLU A 856 51.68 -8.71 -57.95
N ALA A 857 50.64 -9.01 -57.17
CA ALA A 857 50.61 -10.18 -56.30
C ALA A 857 50.64 -11.52 -57.07
N GLU A 858 50.03 -11.56 -58.26
CA GLU A 858 50.04 -12.72 -59.16
C GLU A 858 51.39 -12.94 -59.86
N ILE A 859 52.12 -11.85 -60.15
CA ILE A 859 53.48 -11.89 -60.73
C ILE A 859 54.52 -12.36 -59.69
N ILE A 860 54.36 -12.01 -58.42
CA ILE A 860 55.24 -12.48 -57.32
C ILE A 860 55.00 -13.97 -57.00
N CYS A 861 53.77 -14.49 -57.20
CA CYS A 861 53.47 -15.91 -56.98
C CYS A 861 54.06 -16.85 -58.04
N ASN A 862 54.46 -16.34 -59.22
CA ASN A 862 54.84 -17.16 -60.37
C ASN A 862 56.36 -17.21 -60.66
N SER A 863 57.23 -16.55 -59.90
CA SER A 863 58.69 -16.66 -60.03
C SER A 863 59.28 -17.67 -59.03
N GLY A 864 59.26 -18.95 -59.41
CA GLY A 864 59.81 -20.04 -58.59
C GLY A 864 61.33 -20.04 -58.51
N ASN A 865 61.88 -19.98 -57.29
CA ASN A 865 63.01 -20.80 -56.79
C ASN A 865 63.50 -20.30 -55.42
N LEU A 866 63.21 -21.05 -54.35
CA LEU A 866 64.08 -21.39 -53.21
C LEU A 866 63.23 -22.05 -52.10
N ALA A 867 63.75 -23.11 -51.51
CA ALA A 867 62.99 -24.24 -51.00
C ALA A 867 62.74 -24.23 -49.47
N ILE A 868 61.57 -24.79 -49.11
CA ILE A 868 61.17 -25.42 -47.84
C ILE A 868 60.95 -24.48 -46.63
N ASP A 869 59.91 -23.64 -46.73
CA ASP A 869 58.91 -23.43 -45.65
C ASP A 869 57.61 -22.79 -46.18
N THR A 870 57.31 -23.06 -47.46
CA THR A 870 56.37 -22.32 -48.31
C THR A 870 54.99 -22.98 -48.43
N GLN A 871 54.57 -23.75 -47.42
CA GLN A 871 53.22 -24.31 -47.34
C GLN A 871 52.31 -23.57 -46.33
N ASN A 872 52.89 -22.98 -45.26
CA ASN A 872 52.13 -22.18 -44.28
C ASN A 872 51.92 -20.72 -44.72
N TYR A 873 52.86 -20.13 -45.49
CA TYR A 873 52.72 -18.75 -45.99
C TYR A 873 51.63 -18.61 -47.08
N LYS A 874 51.37 -19.68 -47.85
CA LYS A 874 50.31 -19.73 -48.88
C LYS A 874 48.89 -19.82 -48.30
N ILE A 875 48.72 -20.35 -47.09
CA ILE A 875 47.41 -20.46 -46.41
C ILE A 875 47.09 -19.17 -45.66
N SER A 876 48.09 -18.52 -45.07
CA SER A 876 47.93 -17.24 -44.35
C SER A 876 47.46 -16.09 -45.28
N ALA A 877 48.09 -15.93 -46.45
CA ALA A 877 47.74 -14.88 -47.41
C ALA A 877 46.33 -15.04 -48.02
N PHE A 878 45.87 -16.28 -48.24
CA PHE A 878 44.51 -16.56 -48.70
C PHE A 878 43.46 -16.37 -47.58
N SER A 879 43.84 -16.59 -46.32
CA SER A 879 42.96 -16.36 -45.15
C SER A 879 42.76 -14.87 -44.83
N GLN A 880 43.79 -14.04 -45.00
CA GLN A 880 43.68 -12.59 -44.82
C GLN A 880 42.83 -11.93 -45.91
N ALA A 881 42.86 -12.45 -47.14
CA ALA A 881 41.99 -11.97 -48.23
C ALA A 881 40.49 -12.29 -48.01
N LEU A 882 40.16 -13.43 -47.37
CA LEU A 882 38.79 -13.80 -47.02
C LEU A 882 38.24 -13.07 -45.78
N GLN A 883 39.11 -12.63 -44.86
CA GLN A 883 38.69 -11.88 -43.67
C GLN A 883 38.36 -10.40 -43.94
N LEU A 884 38.85 -9.83 -45.06
CA LEU A 884 38.56 -8.44 -45.46
C LEU A 884 37.20 -8.26 -46.15
N THR A 885 36.55 -9.35 -46.58
CA THR A 885 35.29 -9.32 -47.35
C THR A 885 34.05 -8.88 -46.55
N PRO A 886 33.85 -9.29 -45.27
CA PRO A 886 32.73 -8.83 -44.44
C PRO A 886 32.87 -7.36 -44.00
N MET A 887 34.11 -6.89 -43.83
CA MET A 887 34.43 -5.53 -43.37
C MET A 887 34.20 -4.48 -44.47
N ILE A 888 34.51 -4.84 -45.72
CA ILE A 888 34.16 -4.04 -46.90
C ILE A 888 32.64 -4.05 -47.13
N GLY A 889 31.96 -5.17 -46.86
CA GLY A 889 30.50 -5.27 -46.89
C GLY A 889 29.79 -4.41 -45.84
N SER A 890 30.34 -4.32 -44.61
CA SER A 890 29.78 -3.47 -43.56
C SER A 890 30.05 -1.98 -43.80
N MET A 891 31.21 -1.62 -44.37
CA MET A 891 31.51 -0.26 -44.83
C MET A 891 30.57 0.18 -45.96
N LEU A 892 30.36 -0.65 -46.98
CA LEU A 892 29.41 -0.38 -48.05
C LEU A 892 27.98 -0.27 -47.51
N SER A 893 27.55 -1.17 -46.61
CA SER A 893 26.24 -1.12 -45.95
C SER A 893 26.03 0.17 -45.13
N ASN A 894 27.06 0.63 -44.41
CA ASN A 894 26.99 1.88 -43.65
C ASN A 894 26.96 3.12 -44.55
N VAL A 895 27.68 3.10 -45.68
CA VAL A 895 27.63 4.18 -46.68
C VAL A 895 26.28 4.20 -47.39
N PHE A 896 25.70 3.04 -47.74
CA PHE A 896 24.35 2.93 -48.30
C PHE A 896 23.26 3.32 -47.28
N SER A 897 23.41 2.98 -46.00
CA SER A 897 22.51 3.38 -44.91
C SER A 897 22.55 4.89 -44.67
N LYS A 898 23.75 5.50 -44.63
CA LYS A 898 23.89 6.97 -44.49
C LYS A 898 23.43 7.72 -45.75
N ALA A 899 23.68 7.19 -46.94
CA ALA A 899 23.15 7.75 -48.17
C ALA A 899 21.60 7.66 -48.20
N ALA A 900 21.00 6.56 -47.74
CA ALA A 900 19.55 6.41 -47.62
C ALA A 900 18.94 7.31 -46.52
N GLU A 901 19.60 7.51 -45.38
CA GLU A 901 19.20 8.46 -44.32
C GLU A 901 19.31 9.92 -44.75
N VAL A 902 20.36 10.29 -45.48
CA VAL A 902 20.53 11.67 -46.00
C VAL A 902 19.54 11.94 -47.13
N ILE A 903 19.32 10.98 -48.02
CA ILE A 903 18.32 11.10 -49.10
C ILE A 903 16.91 11.16 -48.51
N SER A 904 16.57 10.33 -47.52
CA SER A 904 15.25 10.36 -46.87
C SER A 904 15.04 11.62 -46.02
N ALA A 905 16.03 12.09 -45.26
CA ALA A 905 15.95 13.34 -44.49
C ALA A 905 15.86 14.57 -45.41
N HIS A 906 16.57 14.60 -46.54
CA HIS A 906 16.49 15.70 -47.50
C HIS A 906 15.17 15.69 -48.30
N TYR A 907 14.63 14.50 -48.61
CA TYR A 907 13.34 14.33 -49.29
C TYR A 907 12.15 14.68 -48.38
N ILE A 908 12.18 14.26 -47.11
CA ILE A 908 11.18 14.60 -46.09
C ILE A 908 11.19 16.11 -45.79
N LYS A 909 12.37 16.73 -45.67
CA LYS A 909 12.49 18.18 -45.42
C LYS A 909 12.01 19.02 -46.63
N LYS A 910 12.27 18.58 -47.87
CA LYS A 910 11.85 19.26 -49.10
C LYS A 910 10.35 19.10 -49.40
N HIS A 911 9.74 17.97 -49.03
CA HIS A 911 8.30 17.75 -49.22
C HIS A 911 7.44 18.22 -48.05
N ALA A 912 7.92 18.18 -46.80
CA ALA A 912 7.24 18.78 -45.64
C ALA A 912 7.11 20.29 -45.77
N VAL A 913 8.14 21.00 -46.26
CA VAL A 913 8.07 22.44 -46.56
C VAL A 913 7.08 22.74 -47.69
N LYS A 914 6.97 21.86 -48.69
CA LYS A 914 5.98 21.99 -49.79
C LYS A 914 4.54 21.73 -49.32
N LEU A 915 4.34 20.79 -48.39
CA LEU A 915 3.06 20.44 -47.77
C LEU A 915 2.57 21.52 -46.79
N ILE A 916 3.48 22.10 -46.00
CA ILE A 916 3.22 23.23 -45.09
C ILE A 916 2.87 24.51 -45.88
N ASN A 917 3.43 24.68 -47.08
CA ASN A 917 3.12 25.81 -47.97
C ASN A 917 1.80 25.64 -48.74
N THR A 918 1.24 24.42 -48.82
CA THR A 918 -0.04 24.15 -49.51
C THR A 918 -1.25 24.10 -48.58
N LEU A 919 -1.06 23.97 -47.26
CA LEU A 919 -2.14 23.81 -46.27
C LEU A 919 -2.72 25.12 -45.69
N GLY A 920 -2.31 26.31 -46.17
CA GLY A 920 -2.99 27.58 -45.86
C GLY A 920 -3.12 27.94 -44.37
N LEU A 921 -2.20 27.47 -43.52
CA LEU A 921 -2.25 27.70 -42.07
C LEU A 921 -1.78 29.11 -41.69
N ASN A 922 -2.46 29.73 -40.71
CA ASN A 922 -2.18 31.08 -40.23
C ASN A 922 -0.75 31.22 -39.64
N PRO A 923 -0.12 32.41 -39.71
CA PRO A 923 1.31 32.60 -39.45
C PRO A 923 1.79 32.11 -38.07
N ASP A 924 1.03 32.36 -37.01
CA ASP A 924 1.41 31.98 -35.64
C ASP A 924 1.38 30.46 -35.39
N ALA A 925 0.52 29.73 -36.10
CA ALA A 925 0.51 28.26 -36.07
C ALA A 925 1.68 27.68 -36.89
N ARG A 926 2.05 28.35 -37.98
CA ARG A 926 3.18 28.01 -38.84
C ARG A 926 4.51 28.16 -38.10
N GLU A 927 4.66 29.23 -37.33
CA GLU A 927 5.87 29.50 -36.54
C GLU A 927 6.01 28.57 -35.33
N ASN A 928 4.90 28.21 -34.67
CA ASN A 928 4.91 27.24 -33.57
C ASN A 928 5.23 25.80 -34.01
N VAL A 929 4.76 25.38 -35.19
CA VAL A 929 5.10 24.06 -35.77
C VAL A 929 6.57 24.03 -36.18
N ILE A 930 7.08 25.08 -36.82
CA ILE A 930 8.49 25.20 -37.21
C ILE A 930 9.41 25.22 -35.97
N LYS A 931 9.04 25.94 -34.91
CA LYS A 931 9.78 25.95 -33.62
C LYS A 931 9.79 24.60 -32.92
N ARG A 932 8.65 23.90 -32.83
CA ARG A 932 8.60 22.56 -32.21
C ARG A 932 9.37 21.47 -32.99
N THR A 933 9.47 21.60 -34.32
CA THR A 933 10.35 20.73 -35.13
C THR A 933 11.84 21.09 -35.05
N ALA A 934 12.19 22.29 -34.58
CA ALA A 934 13.59 22.70 -34.41
C ALA A 934 14.15 22.38 -33.00
N GLU A 935 13.29 22.25 -31.98
CA GLU A 935 13.68 21.98 -30.58
C GLU A 935 13.75 20.49 -30.20
N THR A 936 13.64 19.56 -31.15
CA THR A 936 13.63 18.10 -30.90
C THR A 936 14.92 17.40 -31.34
N SER A 937 16.08 17.88 -30.88
CA SER A 937 17.34 17.11 -30.88
C SER A 937 17.66 16.46 -29.52
N THR A 938 16.85 16.70 -28.49
CA THR A 938 16.98 16.10 -27.13
C THR A 938 15.77 15.26 -26.73
N LEU A 939 15.40 14.28 -27.56
CA LEU A 939 14.31 13.34 -27.26
C LEU A 939 14.65 11.89 -27.67
N ARG A 940 15.81 11.40 -27.19
CA ARG A 940 16.18 9.96 -27.27
C ARG A 940 15.45 9.09 -26.24
N ASN A 941 14.47 9.62 -25.51
CA ASN A 941 13.61 8.86 -24.61
C ASN A 941 12.22 9.51 -24.50
N ARG A 942 11.17 8.72 -24.81
CA ARG A 942 9.71 8.99 -24.75
C ARG A 942 9.06 9.58 -26.00
N ILE A 943 8.47 8.72 -26.85
CA ILE A 943 7.06 8.85 -27.23
C ILE A 943 6.46 7.43 -27.34
N LYS A 944 5.68 7.04 -26.32
CA LYS A 944 4.52 6.15 -26.51
C LYS A 944 3.45 7.01 -27.20
N ILE A 945 2.91 6.50 -28.30
CA ILE A 945 1.54 6.64 -28.81
C ILE A 945 0.84 7.98 -28.47
N CYS A 946 0.64 8.81 -29.50
CA CYS A 946 -0.56 9.65 -29.60
C CYS A 946 -1.27 9.32 -30.91
N ASP A 947 -2.55 8.97 -30.79
CA ASP A 947 -3.48 8.60 -31.85
C ASP A 947 -3.59 9.65 -32.96
N VAL A 948 -3.33 9.21 -34.19
CA VAL A 948 -4.02 9.71 -35.39
C VAL A 948 -4.38 8.50 -36.24
N GLU A 949 -5.29 7.68 -35.70
CA GLU A 949 -6.19 6.90 -36.54
C GLU A 949 -7.04 7.89 -37.37
N HIS A 950 -7.42 7.50 -38.60
CA HIS A 950 -8.38 8.16 -39.51
C HIS A 950 -7.85 9.02 -40.67
N ASN A 951 -6.91 8.52 -41.49
CA ASN A 951 -7.00 8.75 -42.95
C ASN A 951 -6.30 7.67 -43.81
N PRO A 952 -7.01 6.62 -44.26
CA PRO A 952 -6.42 5.53 -45.05
C PRO A 952 -5.96 5.92 -46.47
N GLU A 953 -6.50 6.99 -47.06
CA GLU A 953 -6.21 7.37 -48.45
C GLU A 953 -4.84 8.05 -48.61
N VAL A 954 -4.37 8.77 -47.58
CA VAL A 954 -3.05 9.44 -47.60
C VAL A 954 -1.91 8.42 -47.53
N ASN A 955 -2.08 7.35 -46.73
CA ASN A 955 -1.08 6.28 -46.64
C ASN A 955 -1.05 5.38 -47.88
N LEU A 956 -2.15 5.25 -48.61
CA LEU A 956 -2.20 4.45 -49.84
C LEU A 956 -1.52 5.18 -51.02
N TRP A 957 -1.59 6.52 -51.08
CA TRP A 957 -1.00 7.33 -52.15
C TRP A 957 0.53 7.46 -52.02
N ILE A 958 1.03 7.62 -50.79
CA ILE A 958 2.48 7.70 -50.49
C ILE A 958 3.17 6.37 -50.83
N ASN A 959 2.55 5.23 -50.46
CA ASN A 959 3.15 3.93 -50.70
C ASN A 959 3.09 3.48 -52.17
N LYS A 960 2.06 3.87 -52.94
CA LYS A 960 2.00 3.53 -54.38
C LYS A 960 2.94 4.36 -55.26
N GLY A 961 3.23 5.61 -54.90
CA GLY A 961 4.17 6.46 -55.64
C GLY A 961 5.64 6.06 -55.49
N LEU A 962 6.02 5.54 -54.31
CA LEU A 962 7.39 5.10 -54.01
C LEU A 962 7.72 3.73 -54.62
N ILE A 963 6.76 2.80 -54.68
CA ILE A 963 6.98 1.45 -55.21
C ILE A 963 7.06 1.44 -56.74
N ALA A 964 6.35 2.33 -57.44
CA ALA A 964 6.34 2.36 -58.91
C ALA A 964 7.64 2.90 -59.54
N LYS A 965 8.42 3.75 -58.85
CA LYS A 965 9.66 4.34 -59.41
C LYS A 965 10.96 3.65 -59.00
N CYS A 966 10.94 2.80 -57.97
CA CYS A 966 12.09 1.95 -57.65
C CYS A 966 12.23 0.77 -58.63
N LYS A 967 11.16 0.39 -59.33
CA LYS A 967 11.16 -0.71 -60.31
C LYS A 967 11.77 -0.32 -61.67
N ASP A 968 11.66 0.96 -62.07
CA ASP A 968 12.23 1.48 -63.33
C ASP A 968 13.73 1.78 -63.25
N PHE A 969 14.31 1.88 -62.05
CA PHE A 969 15.73 2.25 -61.87
C PHE A 969 16.69 1.05 -61.93
N PHE A 970 16.19 -0.19 -61.87
CA PHE A 970 17.02 -1.41 -61.78
C PHE A 970 17.00 -2.34 -63.00
N MET A 971 16.29 -2.00 -64.10
CA MET A 971 16.11 -2.90 -65.25
C MET A 971 16.33 -2.22 -66.61
N VAL A 972 17.45 -1.51 -66.83
CA VAL A 972 17.97 -1.22 -68.19
C VAL A 972 19.51 -1.12 -68.16
N ASN A 973 20.17 -2.01 -68.92
CA ASN A 973 21.61 -2.10 -69.26
C ASN A 973 22.54 -3.07 -68.50
N ILE A 974 22.16 -4.36 -68.43
CA ILE A 974 23.10 -5.48 -68.61
C ILE A 974 22.49 -6.47 -69.62
N GLU A 975 22.81 -6.31 -70.89
CA GLU A 975 22.78 -7.33 -71.96
C GLU A 975 24.12 -7.08 -72.69
N ASP A 976 25.07 -8.01 -72.82
CA ASP A 976 24.95 -9.32 -73.44
C ASP A 976 26.06 -10.29 -72.96
N ASN A 977 25.68 -11.56 -72.91
CA ASN A 977 26.48 -12.80 -72.84
C ASN A 977 27.37 -13.02 -71.61
N LEU A 978 26.91 -13.76 -70.58
CA LEU A 978 26.87 -15.25 -70.50
C LEU A 978 28.26 -15.89 -70.71
N TYR A 979 28.74 -16.88 -69.96
CA TYR A 979 28.07 -18.04 -69.39
C TYR A 979 29.11 -18.70 -68.46
N GLN A 980 29.02 -18.48 -67.14
CA GLN A 980 29.42 -19.40 -66.06
C GLN A 980 29.32 -18.62 -64.73
N SER A 981 28.86 -19.29 -63.68
CA SER A 981 28.66 -18.78 -62.31
C SER A 981 27.58 -17.70 -62.11
N ASN A 982 26.34 -17.98 -62.51
CA ASN A 982 25.13 -17.25 -62.07
C ASN A 982 24.25 -18.11 -61.13
N HIS A 983 24.88 -18.91 -60.25
CA HIS A 983 24.21 -19.75 -59.25
C HIS A 983 24.45 -19.31 -57.80
N GLN A 984 25.14 -18.19 -57.56
CA GLN A 984 25.58 -17.79 -56.21
C GLN A 984 25.05 -16.45 -55.69
N ILE A 985 24.22 -15.70 -56.45
CA ILE A 985 23.72 -14.40 -55.96
C ILE A 985 22.20 -14.38 -55.74
N LEU A 986 21.40 -15.15 -56.49
CA LEU A 986 20.03 -15.46 -56.05
C LEU A 986 20.00 -16.46 -54.87
N GLY A 987 21.08 -17.22 -54.67
CA GLY A 987 21.25 -18.05 -53.48
C GLY A 987 21.51 -17.26 -52.19
N CYS A 988 22.00 -16.02 -52.24
CA CYS A 988 22.36 -15.27 -51.03
C CYS A 988 21.18 -14.53 -50.37
N ILE A 989 20.09 -14.29 -51.09
CA ILE A 989 18.88 -13.66 -50.53
C ILE A 989 17.94 -14.72 -49.91
N ASP A 990 18.01 -15.98 -50.36
CA ASP A 990 17.36 -17.11 -49.66
C ASP A 990 18.31 -17.78 -48.63
N ALA A 991 19.63 -17.72 -48.79
CA ALA A 991 20.59 -18.24 -47.79
C ALA A 991 20.74 -17.36 -46.53
N LEU A 992 20.39 -16.06 -46.54
CA LEU A 992 20.34 -15.28 -45.29
C LEU A 992 19.07 -15.53 -44.45
N LYS A 993 18.05 -16.20 -45.01
CA LYS A 993 16.90 -16.75 -44.26
C LYS A 993 17.06 -18.22 -43.88
N ILE A 994 18.07 -18.90 -44.42
CA ILE A 994 18.39 -20.31 -44.13
C ILE A 994 19.67 -20.46 -43.26
N LEU A 995 20.63 -19.52 -43.28
CA LEU A 995 21.85 -19.56 -42.44
C LEU A 995 21.69 -19.06 -41.00
N TYR A 996 20.51 -18.53 -40.62
CA TYR A 996 20.16 -18.39 -39.19
C TYR A 996 19.49 -19.65 -38.62
N THR A 997 19.22 -20.65 -39.49
CA THR A 997 18.50 -21.88 -39.15
C THR A 997 19.30 -23.15 -39.45
N ILE A 998 20.46 -23.07 -40.12
CA ILE A 998 21.31 -24.22 -40.45
C ILE A 998 22.79 -23.89 -40.16
N GLN A 999 23.08 -23.66 -38.88
CA GLN A 999 24.40 -23.95 -38.30
C GLN A 999 24.25 -24.67 -36.94
N HIS A 1000 23.19 -25.47 -36.83
CA HIS A 1000 23.04 -26.60 -35.91
C HIS A 1000 22.10 -27.64 -36.53
N ASN A 1001 22.54 -28.28 -37.61
CA ASN A 1001 22.44 -29.73 -37.84
C ASN A 1001 22.80 -30.03 -39.29
N GLU A 1002 23.60 -31.08 -39.46
CA GLU A 1002 23.80 -31.98 -40.61
C GLU A 1002 25.27 -32.43 -40.58
N PHE A 1003 25.66 -33.69 -40.42
CA PHE A 1003 24.97 -34.96 -40.29
C PHE A 1003 26.02 -35.90 -39.66
N ALA A 1004 25.67 -36.59 -38.59
CA ALA A 1004 26.31 -37.87 -38.29
C ALA A 1004 25.64 -38.92 -39.18
N LYS A 1005 26.42 -39.51 -40.09
CA LYS A 1005 26.20 -40.88 -40.54
C LYS A 1005 27.43 -41.69 -40.18
N ASP A 1006 27.14 -42.81 -39.55
CA ASP A 1006 27.98 -44.00 -39.35
C ASP A 1006 28.98 -43.99 -38.16
N LEU A 1007 28.51 -44.62 -37.06
CA LEU A 1007 29.15 -45.70 -36.29
C LEU A 1007 30.67 -45.61 -36.09
N SER A 1008 31.24 -45.60 -34.88
CA SER A 1008 31.08 -46.59 -33.79
C SER A 1008 32.16 -46.34 -32.72
N SER A 1009 32.01 -47.03 -31.59
CA SER A 1009 32.97 -47.27 -30.50
C SER A 1009 33.29 -46.11 -29.53
N GLU A 1010 32.78 -46.32 -28.31
CA GLU A 1010 33.43 -46.20 -26.99
C GLU A 1010 34.80 -45.49 -26.89
N GLU A 1011 34.91 -44.71 -25.81
CA GLU A 1011 36.11 -44.05 -25.28
C GLU A 1011 36.51 -42.75 -26.00
N THR A 1012 36.02 -41.60 -25.51
CA THR A 1012 36.86 -40.50 -24.97
C THR A 1012 35.96 -39.36 -24.48
N VAL A 1013 35.94 -39.19 -23.15
CA VAL A 1013 35.33 -38.08 -22.42
C VAL A 1013 36.33 -36.92 -22.35
N SER A 1014 35.82 -35.68 -22.45
CA SER A 1014 36.45 -34.38 -22.07
C SER A 1014 37.16 -33.57 -23.15
N ILE A 1015 36.55 -32.44 -23.51
CA ILE A 1015 37.10 -31.06 -23.60
C ILE A 1015 36.14 -30.22 -24.48
N LEU A 1016 35.90 -28.96 -24.09
CA LEU A 1016 35.12 -27.89 -24.79
C LEU A 1016 33.64 -27.66 -24.41
N VAL A 1017 33.37 -27.49 -23.11
CA VAL A 1017 32.45 -26.41 -22.67
C VAL A 1017 33.28 -25.46 -21.82
N LEU A 1018 33.79 -24.37 -22.41
CA LEU A 1018 34.27 -23.16 -21.73
C LEU A 1018 34.61 -22.08 -22.78
N THR A 1019 33.62 -21.33 -23.27
CA THR A 1019 33.78 -19.94 -23.77
C THR A 1019 32.42 -19.27 -24.01
N SER A 1020 31.82 -18.69 -22.95
CA SER A 1020 31.05 -17.43 -23.02
C SER A 1020 30.64 -16.96 -21.62
N ALA A 1021 31.62 -16.65 -20.78
CA ALA A 1021 31.44 -15.78 -19.62
C ALA A 1021 32.83 -15.26 -19.21
N SER A 1022 33.28 -14.19 -19.86
CA SER A 1022 34.43 -13.39 -19.43
C SER A 1022 34.01 -11.93 -19.46
N TYR A 1023 33.61 -11.42 -18.29
CA TYR A 1023 33.94 -10.09 -17.76
C TYR A 1023 33.46 -10.07 -16.30
N ASP A 1024 34.31 -10.51 -15.37
CA ASP A 1024 34.96 -9.66 -14.37
C ASP A 1024 35.53 -10.55 -13.24
N PHE A 1025 36.87 -10.64 -13.16
CA PHE A 1025 37.59 -11.48 -12.21
C PHE A 1025 38.55 -10.60 -11.39
N SER A 1026 38.14 -10.24 -10.17
CA SER A 1026 39.07 -9.83 -9.12
C SER A 1026 38.56 -10.25 -7.74
N LYS A 1027 38.75 -11.54 -7.41
CA LYS A 1027 39.22 -12.04 -6.10
C LYS A 1027 39.22 -13.58 -6.02
N ALA A 1028 40.25 -14.08 -5.34
CA ALA A 1028 40.40 -15.41 -4.73
C ALA A 1028 40.93 -16.58 -5.59
N ARG A 1029 42.26 -16.62 -5.77
CA ARG A 1029 43.11 -17.77 -5.37
C ARG A 1029 43.44 -17.54 -3.88
N THR A 1030 43.53 -18.49 -2.95
CA THR A 1030 43.87 -19.94 -2.93
C THR A 1030 43.57 -20.38 -1.46
N ILE A 1031 43.21 -21.60 -1.04
CA ILE A 1031 43.99 -22.84 -0.85
C ILE A 1031 42.95 -23.85 -0.27
N THR A 1032 42.53 -24.91 -0.96
CA THR A 1032 43.03 -26.31 -0.86
C THR A 1032 43.43 -26.82 0.54
N GLU A 1033 42.51 -27.47 1.27
CA GLU A 1033 42.59 -28.90 1.67
C GLU A 1033 41.53 -29.27 2.73
N GLN A 1034 40.42 -29.86 2.29
CA GLN A 1034 39.70 -30.93 3.00
C GLN A 1034 38.67 -31.55 2.04
N LYS A 1035 39.09 -32.61 1.34
CA LYS A 1035 38.18 -33.49 0.59
C LYS A 1035 37.36 -34.34 1.56
N LYS A 1036 36.29 -33.77 2.11
CA LYS A 1036 35.05 -34.47 2.52
C LYS A 1036 33.97 -33.41 2.73
N LYS A 1037 32.81 -33.64 2.10
CA LYS A 1037 31.62 -32.76 1.97
C LYS A 1037 31.74 -31.66 0.90
N ARG A 1038 31.28 -31.99 -0.31
CA ARG A 1038 30.05 -31.42 -0.89
C ARG A 1038 29.75 -32.07 -2.26
N SER A 1039 29.18 -33.28 -2.22
CA SER A 1039 27.93 -33.50 -2.95
C SER A 1039 26.83 -32.80 -2.14
N CYS A 1040 25.75 -32.36 -2.80
CA CYS A 1040 24.67 -31.49 -2.29
C CYS A 1040 24.90 -29.99 -2.55
N ALA A 1041 24.76 -29.62 -3.82
CA ALA A 1041 24.23 -28.29 -4.18
C ALA A 1041 23.44 -28.31 -5.51
N CYS A 1042 23.60 -29.34 -6.36
CA CYS A 1042 22.76 -29.49 -7.57
C CYS A 1042 21.50 -30.37 -7.40
N ASN A 1043 21.33 -31.09 -6.28
CA ASN A 1043 20.11 -31.87 -5.99
C ASN A 1043 19.00 -31.10 -5.26
N ALA A 1044 19.22 -29.82 -4.90
CA ALA A 1044 18.20 -29.04 -4.17
C ALA A 1044 17.21 -28.29 -5.08
N PHE A 1045 17.51 -28.13 -6.37
CA PHE A 1045 16.64 -27.40 -7.30
C PHE A 1045 15.64 -28.32 -8.04
N LEU A 1046 15.94 -29.62 -8.15
CA LEU A 1046 15.04 -30.61 -8.77
C LEU A 1046 13.98 -31.17 -7.80
N ILE A 1047 14.26 -31.19 -6.49
CA ILE A 1047 13.32 -31.73 -5.48
C ILE A 1047 12.19 -30.75 -5.17
N LYS A 1048 12.40 -29.43 -5.32
CA LYS A 1048 11.39 -28.42 -4.97
C LYS A 1048 10.27 -28.23 -6.02
N ASN A 1049 10.43 -28.76 -7.24
CA ASN A 1049 9.38 -28.74 -8.28
C ASN A 1049 8.60 -30.06 -8.40
N LEU A 1050 9.01 -31.13 -7.71
CA LEU A 1050 8.27 -32.39 -7.65
C LEU A 1050 7.15 -32.38 -6.58
N GLU A 1051 7.27 -31.54 -5.54
CA GLU A 1051 6.23 -31.39 -4.52
C GLU A 1051 4.99 -30.61 -5.02
N TYR A 1052 5.14 -29.76 -6.06
CA TYR A 1052 4.01 -29.07 -6.68
C TYR A 1052 3.21 -29.97 -7.64
N LYS A 1053 3.84 -31.03 -8.19
CA LYS A 1053 3.20 -32.03 -9.07
C LYS A 1053 2.32 -33.00 -8.27
N HIS A 1054 2.74 -33.40 -7.06
CA HIS A 1054 1.95 -34.26 -6.18
C HIS A 1054 0.71 -33.56 -5.59
N PHE A 1055 0.74 -32.23 -5.42
CA PHE A 1055 -0.39 -31.45 -4.89
C PHE A 1055 -1.55 -31.31 -5.88
N LEU A 1056 -1.25 -31.20 -7.18
CA LEU A 1056 -2.27 -31.02 -8.24
C LEU A 1056 -2.94 -32.34 -8.69
N LEU A 1057 -2.29 -33.49 -8.47
CA LEU A 1057 -2.85 -34.82 -8.79
C LEU A 1057 -3.95 -35.30 -7.82
N ASN A 1058 -4.11 -34.66 -6.65
CA ASN A 1058 -5.01 -35.13 -5.58
C ASN A 1058 -6.30 -34.30 -5.38
N LYS A 1059 -6.62 -33.34 -6.25
CA LYS A 1059 -7.91 -32.60 -6.19
C LYS A 1059 -8.48 -32.30 -7.59
N PRO A 1060 -9.37 -33.14 -8.12
CA PRO A 1060 -9.89 -33.02 -9.50
C PRO A 1060 -10.83 -31.82 -9.75
N GLY A 1061 -11.09 -30.96 -8.75
CA GLY A 1061 -12.01 -29.82 -8.86
C GLY A 1061 -11.36 -28.49 -9.29
N LEU A 1062 -10.03 -28.34 -9.24
CA LEU A 1062 -9.40 -27.02 -9.47
C LEU A 1062 -9.06 -26.72 -10.95
N LEU A 1063 -9.10 -27.73 -11.83
CA LEU A 1063 -8.73 -27.61 -13.24
C LEU A 1063 -9.78 -26.91 -14.11
N LYS A 1064 -10.97 -26.58 -13.57
CA LYS A 1064 -12.05 -25.93 -14.32
C LYS A 1064 -12.02 -24.40 -14.31
N HIS A 1065 -11.11 -23.77 -13.57
CA HIS A 1065 -11.10 -22.31 -13.38
C HIS A 1065 -9.92 -21.56 -14.03
N LEU A 1066 -9.00 -22.24 -14.72
CA LEU A 1066 -7.81 -21.62 -15.31
C LEU A 1066 -7.81 -21.51 -16.84
N SER A 1067 -8.98 -21.61 -17.48
CA SER A 1067 -9.13 -21.16 -18.87
C SER A 1067 -9.70 -19.74 -18.88
N ILE A 1068 -8.82 -18.74 -19.01
CA ILE A 1068 -9.00 -17.48 -19.76
C ILE A 1068 -7.81 -16.59 -19.37
N SER A 1069 -6.74 -16.69 -20.15
CA SER A 1069 -5.90 -15.59 -20.64
C SER A 1069 -4.47 -16.08 -20.90
N THR A 1070 -3.96 -15.68 -22.06
CA THR A 1070 -2.58 -15.81 -22.58
C THR A 1070 -2.25 -17.04 -23.42
N ASN A 1071 -1.99 -16.76 -24.70
CA ASN A 1071 -1.34 -17.61 -25.71
C ASN A 1071 0.07 -18.00 -25.25
N LEU A 1072 0.38 -19.30 -25.18
CA LEU A 1072 1.76 -19.80 -25.26
C LEU A 1072 1.82 -21.29 -25.69
N PRO A 1073 2.80 -21.71 -26.52
CA PRO A 1073 2.97 -23.09 -27.02
C PRO A 1073 3.18 -24.15 -25.92
N TYR A 1074 3.58 -23.73 -24.72
CA TYR A 1074 3.88 -24.62 -23.59
C TYR A 1074 2.67 -25.40 -23.04
N TYR A 1075 1.45 -24.87 -23.20
CA TYR A 1075 0.24 -25.54 -22.70
C TYR A 1075 -0.14 -26.77 -23.54
N LYS A 1076 0.16 -26.74 -24.86
CA LYS A 1076 -0.06 -27.89 -25.75
C LYS A 1076 0.91 -29.04 -25.44
N VAL A 1077 2.15 -28.73 -25.10
CA VAL A 1077 3.19 -29.72 -24.74
C VAL A 1077 2.83 -30.47 -23.46
N ILE A 1078 2.23 -29.80 -22.48
CA ILE A 1078 1.79 -30.41 -21.20
C ILE A 1078 0.53 -31.26 -21.39
N ASN A 1079 -0.43 -30.82 -22.21
CA ASN A 1079 -1.63 -31.63 -22.47
C ASN A 1079 -1.31 -32.89 -23.31
N TYR A 1080 -0.40 -32.81 -24.29
CA TYR A 1080 0.01 -33.96 -25.10
C TYR A 1080 0.84 -34.99 -24.31
N SER A 1081 1.68 -34.56 -23.36
CA SER A 1081 2.42 -35.49 -22.50
C SER A 1081 1.50 -36.25 -21.54
N ILE A 1082 0.42 -35.61 -21.09
CA ILE A 1082 -0.64 -36.23 -20.29
C ILE A 1082 -1.45 -37.24 -21.13
N GLU A 1083 -1.79 -36.92 -22.39
CA GLU A 1083 -2.48 -37.86 -23.30
C GLU A 1083 -1.62 -39.08 -23.66
N LEU A 1084 -0.30 -38.91 -23.85
CA LEU A 1084 0.63 -40.01 -24.13
C LEU A 1084 0.84 -40.96 -22.94
N GLU A 1085 0.88 -40.42 -21.71
CA GLU A 1085 0.89 -41.24 -20.48
C GLU A 1085 -0.44 -41.99 -20.29
N GLN A 1086 -1.58 -41.37 -20.64
CA GLN A 1086 -2.90 -42.02 -20.59
C GLN A 1086 -3.06 -43.14 -21.64
N LEU A 1087 -2.36 -43.05 -22.77
CA LEU A 1087 -2.29 -44.10 -23.79
C LEU A 1087 -1.27 -45.20 -23.46
N GLY A 1088 -0.60 -45.14 -22.31
CA GLY A 1088 0.30 -46.17 -21.81
C GLY A 1088 1.75 -46.08 -22.30
N HIS A 1089 2.14 -44.95 -22.90
CA HIS A 1089 3.54 -44.68 -23.26
C HIS A 1089 4.29 -44.06 -22.08
N ASN A 1090 5.50 -44.54 -21.80
CA ASN A 1090 6.31 -44.06 -20.68
C ASN A 1090 7.10 -42.81 -21.11
N VAL A 1091 6.63 -41.63 -20.72
CA VAL A 1091 7.16 -40.33 -21.20
C VAL A 1091 8.44 -39.90 -20.45
N TYR A 1092 8.86 -40.66 -19.44
CA TYR A 1092 10.04 -40.36 -18.62
C TYR A 1092 11.39 -40.65 -19.28
N GLU A 1093 11.43 -41.27 -20.47
CA GLU A 1093 12.69 -41.60 -21.19
C GLU A 1093 12.80 -40.96 -22.57
N LEU A 1094 11.86 -40.09 -22.97
CA LEU A 1094 11.91 -39.44 -24.28
C LEU A 1094 12.62 -38.08 -24.16
N ASP A 1095 13.71 -37.92 -24.90
CA ASP A 1095 14.36 -36.61 -25.02
C ASP A 1095 13.50 -35.62 -25.84
N ILE A 1096 13.81 -34.34 -25.69
CA ILE A 1096 13.07 -33.23 -26.30
C ILE A 1096 13.09 -33.32 -27.85
N GLU A 1097 14.14 -33.93 -28.42
CA GLU A 1097 14.33 -34.08 -29.86
C GLU A 1097 13.40 -35.17 -30.43
N THR A 1098 13.18 -36.25 -29.67
CA THR A 1098 12.24 -37.34 -30.01
C THR A 1098 10.79 -36.86 -29.92
N LEU A 1099 10.48 -36.02 -28.92
CA LEU A 1099 9.16 -35.39 -28.76
C LEU A 1099 8.88 -34.36 -29.88
N ALA A 1100 9.90 -33.61 -30.32
CA ALA A 1100 9.82 -32.71 -31.45
C ALA A 1100 9.63 -33.45 -32.79
N ASN A 1101 10.34 -34.56 -33.00
CA ASN A 1101 10.21 -35.38 -34.21
C ASN A 1101 8.87 -36.13 -34.29
N LEU A 1102 8.30 -36.56 -33.16
CA LEU A 1102 6.94 -37.14 -33.14
C LEU A 1102 5.88 -36.11 -33.54
N MET A 1103 6.00 -34.86 -33.07
CA MET A 1103 5.12 -33.75 -33.44
C MET A 1103 5.19 -33.40 -34.93
N ILE A 1104 6.38 -33.47 -35.54
CA ILE A 1104 6.57 -33.23 -36.99
C ILE A 1104 6.01 -34.39 -37.83
N SER A 1105 5.97 -35.62 -37.30
CA SER A 1105 5.42 -36.79 -38.01
C SER A 1105 3.90 -36.94 -37.95
N LEU A 1106 3.24 -36.21 -37.05
CA LEU A 1106 1.79 -36.26 -36.81
C LEU A 1106 1.02 -35.03 -37.35
N GLU A 1107 1.73 -33.97 -37.75
CA GLU A 1107 1.24 -32.92 -38.68
C GLU A 1107 1.38 -33.38 -40.14
#